data_AF-A0A2K0URY1-F1
#
_entry.id   AF-A0A2K0URY1-F1
#
_cell.length_a   1.000
_cell.length_b   1.000
_cell.length_c   1.000
_cell.angle_alpha   90.00
_cell.angle_beta   90.00
_cell.angle_gamma   90.00
#
_symmetry.space_group_name_H-M   'P 1'
#
loop_
_entity.id
_entity.type
_entity.pdbx_description
1 polymer ?
#
loop_
_entity_poly.entity_id
_entity_poly.type
_entity_poly.pdbx_seq_one_letter_code
_entity_poly.pdbx_strand_id
1 'polypeptide(L)'
;MWRHIYPSKDDRALARSIVLFRLIVMYGHHASKGEAPPDGEAPPSYTTATEDVLDATDASQNIDVTTAFANLSLPAGAATGGPNVDTTLAHLKLLHAIDALKEDVGYTDGLYGIFDSRAKWDTEILHGAALPPGVQLDKLGEGDKEKLALSRLREKRWAIFLARAVDRYEAWWNAMARSKTMLTEEDMSTPGSPKYVAFSTSRKRLGWTKNSIPPLDVLMVMHAHMLNPRAFLEDTMRAGLVEYWTAGMSWKAVSEGITVNFEETPSEAAKSNWLLTGRQWSNSADPMVKTLKCPWCKVDMQVPWTTCGAVEDADTSISIGILGSGYGDGNFSHQCPSCDKTINKEILSLSKFVHDTTLLLGKGVPMPGTLLDISSGQPSLTPNPLVVPNFTRMFPNRMIRHELRIKIVELLDPKSQSPTSSPSIADVRDLIEKTIRSDEAVRRIDGATRRAGLQLIRRDAKIATRKMMSRYWENFSPFALDLCGAVMRQGVFVEKMVKLDWLHSPSAKATMGRLITKYERFMHIIKKNPSKMAVPTLDVDLAWHTHQLSPQDYYTYTVKETLKFIDHDDKIEENELSDAFEWTTKTYQELFKEVYSECTCWYCESIRVSQGSKIGKIFNVSSSQKLADVFHDSGTAKLCPPDNSAHISAHNSVRTLETPERAKFTAYIRARQNRRLNEAYQKAAKRAEKKGRALPPRDEYYDHWGYNYYMYGPFMYPIYFAPGLYYGWDPCYMAAGDGAWANCAAGTCGNGNIAAGGCGGPGGCSVNPGQGACASAAGGAACGIGGGGGGCGGGGGGGGGGGCGGGGGGGGGCGGC
;
A
#
# COMPACT_ATOMS: atom_id res chain seq x y z
N MET A 1 -37.99 14.85 -36.61
CA MET A 1 -38.37 15.82 -35.55
C MET A 1 -38.97 15.05 -34.38
N TRP A 2 -38.13 14.34 -33.60
CA TRP A 2 -38.52 13.68 -32.35
C TRP A 2 -37.37 13.84 -31.35
N ARG A 3 -37.73 14.26 -30.14
CA ARG A 3 -36.88 14.88 -29.11
C ARG A 3 -36.18 13.84 -28.22
N HIS A 4 -35.04 14.28 -27.70
CA HIS A 4 -34.30 13.79 -26.54
C HIS A 4 -35.13 13.08 -25.45
N ILE A 5 -34.63 11.93 -24.99
CA ILE A 5 -34.89 11.40 -23.65
C ILE A 5 -33.53 11.13 -23.01
N TYR A 6 -33.17 11.95 -22.03
CA TYR A 6 -32.15 11.65 -21.02
C TYR A 6 -32.70 10.56 -20.09
N PRO A 7 -31.87 9.68 -19.48
CA PRO A 7 -32.36 8.74 -18.48
C PRO A 7 -32.86 9.50 -17.24
N SER A 8 -34.01 9.08 -16.70
CA SER A 8 -34.67 9.72 -15.57
C SER A 8 -33.98 9.36 -14.24
N LYS A 9 -34.26 10.15 -13.19
CA LYS A 9 -33.79 9.92 -11.82
C LYS A 9 -34.30 8.59 -11.21
N ASP A 10 -35.30 7.94 -11.81
CA ASP A 10 -35.98 6.79 -11.21
C ASP A 10 -35.22 5.47 -11.42
N ASP A 11 -34.48 5.30 -12.53
CA ASP A 11 -33.62 4.12 -12.73
C ASP A 11 -32.43 4.10 -11.77
N ARG A 12 -31.98 5.28 -11.32
CA ARG A 12 -30.94 5.43 -10.28
C ARG A 12 -31.46 5.01 -8.90
N ALA A 13 -32.73 5.24 -8.60
CA ALA A 13 -33.35 4.83 -7.33
C ALA A 13 -33.60 3.31 -7.26
N LEU A 14 -33.85 2.66 -8.40
CA LEU A 14 -34.11 1.22 -8.47
C LEU A 14 -32.83 0.39 -8.26
N ALA A 15 -31.70 0.79 -8.87
CA ALA A 15 -30.39 0.18 -8.60
C ALA A 15 -29.99 0.33 -7.12
N ARG A 16 -30.30 1.50 -6.52
CA ARG A 16 -30.04 1.80 -5.10
C ARG A 16 -30.93 1.01 -4.14
N SER A 17 -32.18 0.73 -4.49
CA SER A 17 -33.08 -0.14 -3.70
C SER A 17 -32.63 -1.60 -3.68
N ILE A 18 -31.98 -2.10 -4.75
CA ILE A 18 -31.46 -3.47 -4.81
C ILE A 18 -30.27 -3.66 -3.85
N VAL A 19 -29.46 -2.63 -3.60
CA VAL A 19 -28.39 -2.64 -2.59
C VAL A 19 -28.97 -2.75 -1.18
N LEU A 20 -30.04 -2.00 -0.88
CA LEU A 20 -30.72 -2.05 0.41
C LEU A 20 -31.48 -3.38 0.63
N PHE A 21 -32.05 -3.97 -0.43
CA PHE A 21 -32.79 -5.23 -0.34
C PHE A 21 -31.87 -6.45 -0.21
N ARG A 22 -30.65 -6.42 -0.78
CA ARG A 22 -29.65 -7.49 -0.61
C ARG A 22 -29.11 -7.59 0.82
N LEU A 23 -29.11 -6.49 1.57
CA LEU A 23 -28.72 -6.46 2.99
C LEU A 23 -29.72 -7.19 3.92
N ILE A 24 -31.00 -7.27 3.54
CA ILE A 24 -32.07 -7.79 4.42
C ILE A 24 -32.24 -9.32 4.29
N VAL A 25 -31.98 -9.90 3.13
CA VAL A 25 -32.35 -11.31 2.84
C VAL A 25 -31.33 -12.34 3.37
N MET A 26 -30.13 -11.94 3.81
CA MET A 26 -29.09 -12.88 4.28
C MET A 26 -29.13 -13.26 5.78
N TYR A 27 -30.00 -12.64 6.60
CA TYR A 27 -29.89 -12.70 8.08
C TYR A 27 -30.98 -13.48 8.83
N GLY A 28 -31.82 -14.28 8.16
CA GLY A 28 -32.80 -15.12 8.87
C GLY A 28 -32.41 -16.59 8.82
N HIS A 29 -31.98 -17.19 9.94
CA HIS A 29 -32.55 -18.44 10.51
C HIS A 29 -31.71 -19.02 11.67
N HIS A 30 -32.44 -19.45 12.72
CA HIS A 30 -32.11 -20.32 13.85
C HIS A 30 -31.70 -19.70 15.21
N ALA A 31 -32.61 -19.79 16.18
CA ALA A 31 -32.37 -19.68 17.62
C ALA A 31 -33.01 -20.87 18.36
N SER A 32 -32.30 -21.48 19.31
CA SER A 32 -32.86 -22.40 20.32
C SER A 32 -32.32 -22.06 21.71
N LYS A 33 -33.19 -22.20 22.71
CA LYS A 33 -33.12 -21.63 24.08
C LYS A 33 -32.30 -22.49 25.06
N GLY A 34 -31.66 -21.84 26.05
CA GLY A 34 -31.15 -22.45 27.28
C GLY A 34 -30.77 -21.39 28.33
N GLU A 35 -31.23 -21.57 29.58
CA GLU A 35 -31.14 -20.65 30.73
C GLU A 35 -29.76 -20.60 31.44
N ALA A 36 -29.50 -19.50 32.18
CA ALA A 36 -28.27 -19.20 32.91
C ALA A 36 -28.47 -19.11 34.46
N PRO A 37 -27.40 -19.30 35.26
CA PRO A 37 -27.31 -18.79 36.64
C PRO A 37 -25.94 -18.07 36.94
N PRO A 38 -25.69 -17.44 38.11
CA PRO A 38 -25.45 -15.98 38.19
C PRO A 38 -24.05 -15.54 38.69
N ASP A 39 -23.77 -14.27 38.41
CA ASP A 39 -22.91 -13.27 39.06
C ASP A 39 -21.42 -13.54 39.38
N GLY A 40 -20.59 -12.79 38.65
CA GLY A 40 -19.22 -12.40 38.99
C GLY A 40 -18.70 -11.42 37.94
N GLU A 41 -18.43 -10.16 38.32
CA GLU A 41 -18.03 -9.08 37.41
C GLU A 41 -16.89 -9.48 36.45
N ALA A 42 -17.18 -9.42 35.15
CA ALA A 42 -16.24 -9.61 34.05
C ALA A 42 -16.20 -8.35 33.15
N PRO A 43 -15.02 -7.86 32.70
CA PRO A 43 -14.90 -6.63 31.90
C PRO A 43 -15.16 -6.86 30.39
N PRO A 44 -15.63 -5.85 29.63
CA PRO A 44 -16.59 -6.08 28.55
C PRO A 44 -16.01 -6.33 27.15
N SER A 45 -16.76 -7.18 26.45
CA SER A 45 -16.66 -7.63 25.06
C SER A 45 -17.00 -6.56 24.02
N TYR A 46 -16.66 -6.79 22.75
CA TYR A 46 -17.21 -6.03 21.62
C TYR A 46 -18.67 -6.45 21.40
N THR A 47 -19.58 -5.94 22.23
CA THR A 47 -21.00 -6.21 22.15
C THR A 47 -21.78 -5.09 21.44
N THR A 48 -22.72 -5.50 20.59
CA THR A 48 -24.08 -4.96 20.59
C THR A 48 -24.68 -5.21 21.97
N ALA A 49 -25.18 -4.15 22.61
CA ALA A 49 -25.71 -4.07 23.97
C ALA A 49 -26.20 -5.39 24.59
N THR A 50 -25.81 -5.59 25.85
CA THR A 50 -26.26 -6.66 26.75
C THR A 50 -27.78 -6.74 26.86
N GLU A 51 -28.25 -7.94 27.22
CA GLU A 51 -29.63 -8.33 27.50
C GLU A 51 -30.30 -7.40 28.53
N ASP A 52 -30.91 -6.31 28.07
CA ASP A 52 -31.90 -5.52 28.83
C ASP A 52 -32.94 -4.84 27.92
N VAL A 53 -33.08 -5.28 26.66
CA VAL A 53 -34.09 -4.77 25.70
C VAL A 53 -34.84 -5.92 25.02
N LEU A 54 -35.21 -6.96 25.78
CA LEU A 54 -36.14 -7.99 25.33
C LEU A 54 -37.57 -7.76 25.84
N ASP A 55 -37.97 -6.49 25.94
CA ASP A 55 -39.39 -6.14 26.09
C ASP A 55 -39.73 -4.91 25.25
N ALA A 56 -39.63 -5.08 23.93
CA ALA A 56 -40.23 -4.19 22.95
C ALA A 56 -40.65 -5.03 21.74
N THR A 57 -41.67 -5.89 21.93
CA THR A 57 -42.43 -6.43 20.81
C THR A 57 -43.37 -5.34 20.26
N ASP A 58 -42.81 -4.34 19.57
CA ASP A 58 -43.46 -3.60 18.48
C ASP A 58 -42.50 -2.55 17.91
N ALA A 59 -42.77 -2.14 16.67
CA ALA A 59 -42.06 -1.15 15.87
C ALA A 59 -40.81 -1.63 15.11
N SER A 60 -40.98 -1.73 13.79
CA SER A 60 -39.95 -1.48 12.80
C SER A 60 -39.30 -0.11 13.05
N GLN A 61 -38.26 -0.05 13.88
CA GLN A 61 -37.45 1.15 14.01
C GLN A 61 -36.36 1.11 12.94
N ASN A 62 -36.54 1.95 11.91
CA ASN A 62 -35.45 2.45 11.10
C ASN A 62 -34.33 2.89 12.05
N ILE A 63 -33.21 2.16 12.08
CA ILE A 63 -32.00 2.60 12.76
C ILE A 63 -31.60 3.90 12.06
N ASP A 64 -31.77 5.01 12.77
CA ASP A 64 -31.53 6.32 12.21
C ASP A 64 -30.03 6.55 12.05
N VAL A 65 -29.54 6.19 10.86
CA VAL A 65 -28.22 6.46 10.31
C VAL A 65 -27.76 7.88 10.62
N THR A 66 -28.68 8.85 10.72
CA THR A 66 -28.33 10.24 11.04
C THR A 66 -27.78 10.44 12.45
N THR A 67 -28.01 9.54 13.41
CA THR A 67 -27.61 9.75 14.82
C THR A 67 -26.09 9.77 15.02
N ALA A 68 -25.34 8.92 14.31
CA ALA A 68 -23.87 8.90 14.38
C ALA A 68 -23.23 10.14 13.71
N PHE A 69 -23.94 10.74 12.73
CA PHE A 69 -23.44 11.87 11.94
C PHE A 69 -23.89 13.24 12.43
N ALA A 70 -25.10 13.36 12.99
CA ALA A 70 -25.73 14.64 13.28
C ALA A 70 -24.98 15.46 14.35
N ASN A 71 -24.16 14.80 15.18
CA ASN A 71 -23.53 15.39 16.36
C ASN A 71 -22.03 15.09 16.46
N LEU A 72 -21.28 15.14 15.35
CA LEU A 72 -19.82 15.05 15.40
C LEU A 72 -19.22 16.39 15.90
N SER A 73 -18.43 16.35 16.97
CA SER A 73 -17.72 17.52 17.50
C SER A 73 -16.38 17.69 16.79
N LEU A 74 -16.42 18.18 15.54
CA LEU A 74 -15.23 18.37 14.73
C LEU A 74 -14.66 19.79 14.89
N PRO A 75 -13.34 19.94 15.13
CA PRO A 75 -12.72 21.25 15.24
C PRO A 75 -12.87 22.03 13.92
N ALA A 76 -13.03 23.35 14.02
CA ALA A 76 -13.21 24.21 12.85
C ALA A 76 -11.96 24.36 11.96
N GLY A 77 -10.80 23.86 12.40
CA GLY A 77 -9.54 23.86 11.66
C GLY A 77 -8.94 22.46 11.55
N ALA A 78 -7.68 22.38 11.11
CA ALA A 78 -6.92 21.12 11.06
C ALA A 78 -7.05 20.37 12.40
N ALA A 79 -7.35 19.08 12.35
CA ALA A 79 -7.42 18.25 13.54
C ALA A 79 -6.11 18.41 14.33
N THR A 80 -6.23 18.84 15.59
CA THR A 80 -5.09 18.96 16.48
C THR A 80 -5.07 17.77 17.45
N GLY A 81 -3.99 17.02 17.48
CA GLY A 81 -3.80 15.85 18.33
C GLY A 81 -3.95 14.52 17.59
N GLY A 82 -3.98 13.44 18.37
CA GLY A 82 -4.19 12.08 17.84
C GLY A 82 -5.63 11.82 17.38
N PRO A 83 -5.90 10.63 16.84
CA PRO A 83 -7.24 10.24 16.41
C PRO A 83 -8.18 10.21 17.63
N ASN A 84 -9.39 10.74 17.45
CA ASN A 84 -10.46 10.67 18.43
C ASN A 84 -11.72 10.04 17.82
N VAL A 85 -12.75 9.82 18.64
CA VAL A 85 -14.00 9.18 18.22
C VAL A 85 -14.61 9.89 17.00
N ASP A 86 -14.75 11.22 17.06
CA ASP A 86 -15.43 11.98 16.02
C ASP A 86 -14.63 12.06 14.71
N THR A 87 -13.30 12.20 14.79
CA THR A 87 -12.44 12.17 13.59
C THR A 87 -12.45 10.80 12.94
N THR A 88 -12.54 9.73 13.74
CA THR A 88 -12.58 8.36 13.21
C THR A 88 -13.92 8.05 12.55
N LEU A 89 -15.04 8.52 13.12
CA LEU A 89 -16.36 8.44 12.47
C LEU A 89 -16.42 9.29 11.18
N ALA A 90 -15.83 10.49 11.19
CA ALA A 90 -15.72 11.31 9.98
C ALA A 90 -14.86 10.61 8.89
N HIS A 91 -13.83 9.88 9.29
CA HIS A 91 -13.04 9.07 8.36
C HIS A 91 -13.87 7.93 7.77
N LEU A 92 -14.61 7.16 8.58
CA LEU A 92 -15.53 6.13 8.07
C LEU A 92 -16.53 6.72 7.07
N LYS A 93 -17.10 7.90 7.35
CA LYS A 93 -17.99 8.60 6.40
C LYS A 93 -17.33 8.84 5.04
N LEU A 94 -16.07 9.26 5.03
CA LEU A 94 -15.31 9.44 3.80
C LEU A 94 -15.07 8.11 3.08
N LEU A 95 -14.77 7.03 3.81
CA LEU A 95 -14.57 5.70 3.22
C LEU A 95 -15.84 5.20 2.53
N HIS A 96 -17.01 5.34 3.17
CA HIS A 96 -18.29 5.00 2.53
C HIS A 96 -18.57 5.84 1.27
N ALA A 97 -18.18 7.12 1.24
CA ALA A 97 -18.30 7.96 0.04
C ALA A 97 -17.36 7.52 -1.09
N ILE A 98 -16.14 7.12 -0.75
CA ILE A 98 -15.18 6.57 -1.73
C ILE A 98 -15.70 5.25 -2.32
N ASP A 99 -16.27 4.39 -1.49
CA ASP A 99 -16.87 3.12 -1.93
C ASP A 99 -18.09 3.36 -2.82
N ALA A 100 -19.01 4.24 -2.40
CA ALA A 100 -20.16 4.63 -3.21
C ALA A 100 -19.75 5.22 -4.57
N LEU A 101 -18.69 6.04 -4.60
CA LEU A 101 -18.13 6.57 -5.85
C LEU A 101 -17.60 5.45 -6.76
N LYS A 102 -16.90 4.46 -6.19
CA LYS A 102 -16.39 3.30 -6.93
C LYS A 102 -17.52 2.48 -7.52
N GLU A 103 -18.55 2.19 -6.73
CA GLU A 103 -19.72 1.44 -7.18
C GLU A 103 -20.49 2.21 -8.26
N ASP A 104 -20.72 3.52 -8.07
CA ASP A 104 -21.36 4.37 -9.06
C ASP A 104 -20.60 4.35 -10.39
N VAL A 105 -19.27 4.47 -10.38
CA VAL A 105 -18.44 4.40 -11.59
C VAL A 105 -18.49 3.03 -12.25
N GLY A 106 -18.36 1.96 -11.47
CA GLY A 106 -18.39 0.59 -11.98
C GLY A 106 -19.73 0.28 -12.66
N TYR A 107 -20.84 0.54 -11.97
CA TYR A 107 -22.20 0.21 -12.42
C TYR A 107 -22.82 1.21 -13.39
N THR A 108 -22.18 2.35 -13.69
CA THR A 108 -22.68 3.25 -14.74
C THR A 108 -22.40 2.65 -16.11
N ASP A 109 -23.41 1.99 -16.67
CA ASP A 109 -23.35 1.43 -18.02
C ASP A 109 -23.06 2.51 -19.08
N GLY A 110 -22.27 2.15 -20.09
CA GLY A 110 -21.84 3.05 -21.17
C GLY A 110 -20.81 4.11 -20.78
N LEU A 111 -20.41 4.24 -19.51
CA LEU A 111 -19.40 5.24 -19.10
C LEU A 111 -18.09 5.02 -19.88
N TYR A 112 -17.59 6.09 -20.50
CA TYR A 112 -16.42 6.08 -21.40
C TYR A 112 -16.57 5.21 -22.66
N GLY A 113 -17.81 4.91 -23.08
CA GLY A 113 -18.09 4.02 -24.21
C GLY A 113 -17.86 2.54 -23.90
N ILE A 114 -17.88 2.16 -22.62
CA ILE A 114 -17.74 0.78 -22.18
C ILE A 114 -19.12 0.32 -21.74
N PHE A 115 -19.75 -0.55 -22.53
CA PHE A 115 -21.12 -1.05 -22.29
C PHE A 115 -21.11 -2.47 -21.73
N ASP A 116 -22.03 -2.77 -20.80
CA ASP A 116 -22.22 -4.10 -20.19
C ASP A 116 -22.64 -5.15 -21.23
N SER A 117 -23.30 -4.73 -22.32
CA SER A 117 -23.67 -5.59 -23.46
C SER A 117 -22.48 -6.33 -24.06
N ARG A 118 -21.26 -5.76 -23.96
CA ARG A 118 -20.00 -6.36 -24.43
C ARG A 118 -19.66 -7.67 -23.73
N ALA A 119 -20.12 -7.89 -22.50
CA ALA A 119 -19.85 -9.12 -21.76
C ALA A 119 -20.36 -10.39 -22.48
N LYS A 120 -21.31 -10.24 -23.41
CA LYS A 120 -21.92 -11.34 -24.15
C LYS A 120 -21.19 -11.71 -25.44
N TRP A 121 -20.37 -10.82 -25.99
CA TRP A 121 -19.82 -11.00 -27.34
C TRP A 121 -18.32 -10.67 -27.47
N ASP A 122 -17.75 -9.80 -26.61
CA ASP A 122 -16.35 -9.41 -26.71
C ASP A 122 -15.45 -10.43 -25.99
N THR A 123 -14.96 -11.40 -26.76
CA THR A 123 -14.14 -12.52 -26.27
C THR A 123 -12.79 -12.09 -25.69
N GLU A 124 -12.27 -10.93 -26.11
CA GLU A 124 -10.96 -10.42 -25.65
C GLU A 124 -11.03 -9.80 -24.24
N ILE A 125 -12.21 -9.63 -23.64
CA ILE A 125 -12.36 -9.24 -22.23
C ILE A 125 -11.71 -10.27 -21.31
N LEU A 126 -11.77 -11.55 -21.67
CA LEU A 126 -11.33 -12.67 -20.85
C LEU A 126 -10.06 -13.34 -21.39
N HIS A 127 -9.25 -12.65 -22.19
CA HIS A 127 -8.11 -13.26 -22.87
C HIS A 127 -6.75 -12.69 -22.43
N GLY A 128 -5.70 -13.52 -22.49
CA GLY A 128 -4.32 -13.10 -22.23
C GLY A 128 -4.12 -12.42 -20.87
N ALA A 129 -3.45 -11.26 -20.88
CA ALA A 129 -3.16 -10.49 -19.68
C ALA A 129 -4.40 -9.93 -18.97
N ALA A 130 -5.54 -9.86 -19.65
CA ALA A 130 -6.79 -9.39 -19.06
C ALA A 130 -7.44 -10.41 -18.11
N LEU A 131 -7.04 -11.69 -18.20
CA LEU A 131 -7.57 -12.75 -17.35
C LEU A 131 -6.93 -12.72 -15.95
N PRO A 132 -7.72 -12.66 -14.86
CA PRO A 132 -7.17 -12.69 -13.51
C PRO A 132 -6.36 -13.96 -13.22
N PRO A 133 -5.26 -13.86 -12.45
CA PRO A 133 -4.43 -15.02 -12.13
C PRO A 133 -5.22 -16.14 -11.45
N GLY A 134 -5.08 -17.37 -11.97
CA GLY A 134 -5.69 -18.57 -11.37
C GLY A 134 -7.08 -18.93 -11.89
N VAL A 135 -7.70 -18.08 -12.71
CA VAL A 135 -8.98 -18.39 -13.37
C VAL A 135 -8.76 -19.42 -14.48
N GLN A 136 -9.55 -20.49 -14.47
CA GLN A 136 -9.57 -21.55 -15.49
C GLN A 136 -10.87 -21.44 -16.29
N LEU A 137 -10.81 -20.71 -17.41
CA LEU A 137 -11.99 -20.38 -18.24
C LEU A 137 -12.71 -21.61 -18.79
N ASP A 138 -11.96 -22.68 -19.07
CA ASP A 138 -12.46 -23.97 -19.54
C ASP A 138 -13.36 -24.67 -18.51
N LYS A 139 -13.23 -24.30 -17.23
CA LYS A 139 -14.03 -24.86 -16.12
C LYS A 139 -15.24 -24.02 -15.73
N LEU A 140 -15.40 -22.83 -16.32
CA LEU A 140 -16.52 -21.93 -16.02
C LEU A 140 -17.70 -22.22 -16.96
N GLY A 141 -18.92 -22.24 -16.40
CA GLY A 141 -20.14 -22.20 -17.20
C GLY A 141 -20.33 -20.83 -17.87
N GLU A 142 -21.13 -20.77 -18.95
CA GLU A 142 -21.35 -19.53 -19.71
C GLU A 142 -21.84 -18.37 -18.84
N GLY A 143 -22.74 -18.62 -17.89
CA GLY A 143 -23.22 -17.58 -16.97
C GLY A 143 -22.14 -17.02 -16.03
N ASP A 144 -21.14 -17.83 -15.66
CA ASP A 144 -20.02 -17.35 -14.83
C ASP A 144 -18.95 -16.64 -15.66
N LYS A 145 -18.79 -17.01 -16.94
CA LYS A 145 -17.98 -16.23 -17.89
C LYS A 145 -18.59 -14.84 -18.11
N GLU A 146 -19.90 -14.75 -18.29
CA GLU A 146 -20.60 -13.46 -18.44
C GLU A 146 -20.44 -12.59 -17.18
N LYS A 147 -20.63 -13.15 -15.98
CA LYS A 147 -20.38 -12.41 -14.72
C LYS A 147 -18.94 -11.94 -14.59
N LEU A 148 -17.98 -12.79 -14.95
CA LEU A 148 -16.56 -12.41 -14.93
C LEU A 148 -16.31 -11.26 -15.90
N ALA A 149 -16.83 -11.34 -17.13
CA ALA A 149 -16.70 -10.28 -18.13
C ALA A 149 -17.34 -8.96 -17.68
N LEU A 150 -18.52 -9.00 -17.04
CA LEU A 150 -19.15 -7.82 -16.42
C LEU A 150 -18.26 -7.21 -15.33
N SER A 151 -17.72 -8.04 -14.42
CA SER A 151 -16.77 -7.60 -13.39
C SER A 151 -15.55 -6.91 -14.03
N ARG A 152 -15.00 -7.47 -15.12
CA ARG A 152 -13.87 -6.87 -15.86
C ARG A 152 -14.21 -5.52 -16.49
N LEU A 153 -15.40 -5.36 -17.07
CA LEU A 153 -15.83 -4.10 -17.70
C LEU A 153 -15.99 -2.98 -16.66
N ARG A 154 -16.54 -3.30 -15.49
CA ARG A 154 -16.66 -2.39 -14.34
C ARG A 154 -15.29 -1.96 -13.84
N GLU A 155 -14.34 -2.90 -13.76
CA GLU A 155 -12.95 -2.60 -13.43
C GLU A 155 -12.29 -1.68 -14.44
N LYS A 156 -12.58 -1.88 -15.73
CA LYS A 156 -12.04 -1.00 -16.77
C LYS A 156 -12.55 0.43 -16.63
N ARG A 157 -13.85 0.63 -16.36
CA ARG A 157 -14.40 1.96 -16.08
C ARG A 157 -13.71 2.61 -14.88
N TRP A 158 -13.52 1.85 -13.80
CA TRP A 158 -12.81 2.31 -12.62
C TRP A 158 -11.35 2.66 -12.89
N ALA A 159 -10.62 1.84 -13.66
CA ALA A 159 -9.22 2.09 -14.02
C ALA A 159 -9.06 3.41 -14.80
N ILE A 160 -9.93 3.68 -15.77
CA ILE A 160 -9.92 4.94 -16.53
C ILE A 160 -10.29 6.12 -15.62
N PHE A 161 -11.30 5.95 -14.77
CA PHE A 161 -11.72 6.97 -13.81
C PHE A 161 -10.56 7.37 -12.88
N LEU A 162 -9.83 6.39 -12.34
CA LEU A 162 -8.67 6.61 -11.49
C LEU A 162 -7.53 7.32 -12.23
N ALA A 163 -7.26 6.96 -13.48
CA ALA A 163 -6.25 7.65 -14.29
C ALA A 163 -6.56 9.15 -14.43
N ARG A 164 -7.85 9.46 -14.65
CA ARG A 164 -8.35 10.83 -14.72
C ARG A 164 -8.31 11.52 -13.35
N ALA A 165 -8.66 10.81 -12.28
CA ALA A 165 -8.65 11.36 -10.92
C ALA A 165 -7.23 11.75 -10.48
N VAL A 166 -6.21 10.93 -10.79
CA VAL A 166 -4.81 11.27 -10.49
C VAL A 166 -4.33 12.47 -11.30
N ASP A 167 -4.70 12.57 -12.59
CA ASP A 167 -4.40 13.74 -13.42
C ASP A 167 -5.09 15.03 -12.92
N ARG A 168 -6.33 14.91 -12.42
CA ARG A 168 -7.05 16.01 -11.77
C ARG A 168 -6.39 16.43 -10.45
N TYR A 169 -5.92 15.46 -9.66
CA TYR A 169 -5.12 15.72 -8.46
C TYR A 169 -3.79 16.42 -8.80
N GLU A 170 -3.10 16.00 -9.86
CA GLU A 170 -1.89 16.65 -10.35
C GLU A 170 -2.16 18.10 -10.81
N ALA A 171 -3.25 18.33 -11.56
CA ALA A 171 -3.65 19.68 -11.99
C ALA A 171 -3.92 20.60 -10.78
N TRP A 172 -4.60 20.07 -9.76
CA TRP A 172 -4.86 20.78 -8.52
C TRP A 172 -3.60 21.04 -7.70
N TRP A 173 -2.71 20.05 -7.56
CA TRP A 173 -1.39 20.21 -6.95
C TRP A 173 -0.56 21.30 -7.63
N ASN A 174 -0.50 21.28 -8.96
CA ASN A 174 0.23 22.28 -9.75
C ASN A 174 -0.37 23.68 -9.62
N ALA A 175 -1.70 23.80 -9.49
CA ALA A 175 -2.35 25.08 -9.23
C ALA A 175 -1.93 25.66 -7.87
N MET A 176 -1.85 24.84 -6.83
CA MET A 176 -1.36 25.25 -5.50
C MET A 176 0.13 25.58 -5.49
N ALA A 177 0.95 24.81 -6.22
CA ALA A 177 2.40 24.98 -6.26
C ALA A 177 2.86 26.15 -7.15
N ARG A 178 1.99 26.69 -8.02
CA ARG A 178 2.35 27.70 -9.03
C ARG A 178 3.05 28.95 -8.46
N SER A 179 2.66 29.40 -7.28
CA SER A 179 3.23 30.58 -6.61
C SER A 179 4.31 30.25 -5.58
N LYS A 180 4.66 28.96 -5.43
CA LYS A 180 5.61 28.48 -4.44
C LYS A 180 7.01 28.37 -5.03
N THR A 181 8.01 28.36 -4.16
CA THR A 181 9.40 28.11 -4.53
C THR A 181 9.79 26.71 -4.12
N MET A 182 10.40 25.96 -5.04
CA MET A 182 10.89 24.63 -4.75
C MET A 182 12.03 24.67 -3.73
N LEU A 183 12.19 23.56 -2.99
CA LEU A 183 13.34 23.34 -2.13
C LEU A 183 14.64 23.29 -2.94
N THR A 184 15.70 23.85 -2.39
CA THR A 184 17.07 23.76 -2.94
C THR A 184 18.02 23.06 -1.96
N GLU A 185 19.17 22.58 -2.44
CA GLU A 185 20.21 22.04 -1.57
C GLU A 185 20.82 23.09 -0.61
N GLU A 186 20.79 24.36 -1.00
CA GLU A 186 21.19 25.47 -0.12
C GLU A 186 20.22 25.59 1.07
N ASP A 187 18.91 25.51 0.82
CA ASP A 187 17.91 25.47 1.88
C ASP A 187 18.14 24.27 2.82
N MET A 188 18.55 23.12 2.28
CA MET A 188 18.85 21.91 3.06
C MET A 188 20.08 22.03 3.95
N SER A 189 21.00 22.93 3.58
CA SER A 189 22.25 23.20 4.31
C SER A 189 22.14 24.40 5.26
N THR A 190 21.01 25.11 5.21
CA THR A 190 20.76 26.30 6.03
C THR A 190 20.12 25.91 7.38
N PRO A 191 20.79 26.16 8.51
CA PRO A 191 20.23 25.88 9.83
C PRO A 191 18.89 26.60 10.04
N GLY A 192 17.88 25.88 10.54
CA GLY A 192 16.55 26.43 10.80
C GLY A 192 15.74 26.82 9.57
N SER A 193 16.15 26.40 8.36
CA SER A 193 15.42 26.72 7.13
C SER A 193 13.94 26.34 7.22
N PRO A 194 13.01 27.30 6.97
CA PRO A 194 11.57 27.03 6.98
C PRO A 194 11.12 26.14 5.82
N LYS A 195 11.95 25.99 4.78
CA LYS A 195 11.68 25.08 3.66
C LYS A 195 12.12 23.65 3.91
N TYR A 196 12.93 23.39 4.95
CA TYR A 196 13.51 22.06 5.20
C TYR A 196 13.38 21.61 6.66
N VAL A 197 14.35 21.94 7.54
CA VAL A 197 14.37 21.41 8.92
C VAL A 197 13.16 21.89 9.74
N ALA A 198 12.73 23.13 9.58
CA ALA A 198 11.57 23.66 10.30
C ALA A 198 10.24 23.44 9.57
N PHE A 199 10.25 22.76 8.41
CA PHE A 199 9.08 22.56 7.57
C PHE A 199 8.02 21.69 8.26
N SER A 200 8.44 20.53 8.79
CA SER A 200 7.52 19.52 9.35
C SER A 200 6.77 20.02 10.59
N THR A 201 7.33 20.98 11.32
CA THR A 201 6.77 21.58 12.54
C THR A 201 6.23 23.01 12.33
N SER A 202 6.07 23.44 11.08
CA SER A 202 5.56 24.78 10.74
C SER A 202 4.14 25.00 11.24
N ARG A 203 3.82 26.18 11.79
CA ARG A 203 2.43 26.50 12.20
C ARG A 203 1.59 27.14 11.10
N LYS A 204 2.11 27.26 9.88
CA LYS A 204 1.41 27.86 8.75
C LYS A 204 0.38 26.88 8.20
N ARG A 205 -0.90 27.20 8.31
CA ARG A 205 -2.01 26.31 7.93
C ARG A 205 -2.80 26.86 6.76
N LEU A 206 -3.19 25.98 5.84
CA LEU A 206 -4.19 26.28 4.83
C LEU A 206 -5.58 26.23 5.48
N GLY A 207 -6.36 27.31 5.35
CA GLY A 207 -7.72 27.39 5.89
C GLY A 207 -8.73 26.70 4.98
N TRP A 208 -8.84 25.38 5.10
CA TRP A 208 -9.83 24.61 4.36
C TRP A 208 -11.25 24.83 4.89
N THR A 209 -12.17 25.21 4.01
CA THR A 209 -13.60 25.32 4.30
C THR A 209 -14.39 24.47 3.30
N LYS A 210 -15.71 24.29 3.51
CA LYS A 210 -16.59 23.69 2.51
C LYS A 210 -16.49 24.35 1.11
N ASN A 211 -16.03 25.60 1.03
CA ASN A 211 -15.86 26.33 -0.23
C ASN A 211 -14.51 26.06 -0.93
N SER A 212 -13.61 25.30 -0.31
CA SER A 212 -12.29 25.02 -0.87
C SER A 212 -11.98 23.53 -1.01
N ILE A 213 -12.86 22.63 -0.57
CA ILE A 213 -12.70 21.17 -0.76
C ILE A 213 -12.67 20.82 -2.26
N PRO A 214 -11.78 19.93 -2.71
CA PRO A 214 -11.80 19.47 -4.08
C PRO A 214 -12.94 18.45 -4.28
N PRO A 215 -13.26 18.07 -5.53
CA PRO A 215 -14.13 16.94 -5.80
C PRO A 215 -13.64 15.65 -5.13
N LEU A 216 -14.57 14.72 -4.86
CA LEU A 216 -14.35 13.49 -4.10
C LEU A 216 -13.34 12.56 -4.76
N ASP A 217 -13.26 12.54 -6.09
CA ASP A 217 -12.26 11.76 -6.82
C ASP A 217 -10.83 12.26 -6.52
N VAL A 218 -10.66 13.57 -6.40
CA VAL A 218 -9.39 14.21 -6.04
C VAL A 218 -9.11 14.08 -4.54
N LEU A 219 -10.14 14.14 -3.70
CA LEU A 219 -10.04 13.90 -2.27
C LEU A 219 -9.62 12.45 -1.94
N MET A 220 -10.09 11.48 -2.72
CA MET A 220 -9.68 10.08 -2.64
C MET A 220 -8.19 9.91 -2.99
N VAL A 221 -7.70 10.54 -4.05
CA VAL A 221 -6.27 10.51 -4.40
C VAL A 221 -5.43 11.20 -3.32
N MET A 222 -5.91 12.33 -2.80
CA MET A 222 -5.30 13.05 -1.68
C MET A 222 -5.20 12.17 -0.41
N HIS A 223 -6.27 11.42 -0.09
CA HIS A 223 -6.31 10.47 1.02
C HIS A 223 -5.21 9.42 0.88
N ALA A 224 -5.14 8.71 -0.26
CA ALA A 224 -4.12 7.70 -0.51
C ALA A 224 -2.68 8.27 -0.46
N HIS A 225 -2.47 9.50 -0.94
CA HIS A 225 -1.17 10.17 -0.86
C HIS A 225 -0.75 10.45 0.59
N MET A 226 -1.64 10.98 1.44
CA MET A 226 -1.34 11.28 2.85
C MET A 226 -1.12 10.03 3.72
N LEU A 227 -1.74 8.90 3.36
CA LEU A 227 -1.50 7.61 4.01
C LEU A 227 -0.10 7.04 3.74
N ASN A 228 0.70 7.72 2.92
CA ASN A 228 2.12 7.46 2.74
C ASN A 228 2.96 8.61 3.32
N PRO A 229 3.12 8.68 4.65
CA PRO A 229 3.46 9.91 5.36
C PRO A 229 4.85 10.45 5.00
N ARG A 230 5.84 9.59 4.73
CA ARG A 230 7.17 10.06 4.28
C ARG A 230 7.20 10.53 2.83
N ALA A 231 6.47 9.86 1.94
CA ALA A 231 6.34 10.28 0.54
C ALA A 231 5.63 11.64 0.46
N PHE A 232 4.52 11.79 1.18
CA PHE A 232 3.77 13.03 1.26
C PHE A 232 4.62 14.18 1.84
N LEU A 233 5.40 13.92 2.89
CA LEU A 233 6.34 14.91 3.44
C LEU A 233 7.39 15.33 2.40
N GLU A 234 7.98 14.38 1.69
CA GLU A 234 9.01 14.65 0.68
C GLU A 234 8.46 15.50 -0.48
N ASP A 235 7.28 15.14 -1.01
CA ASP A 235 6.65 15.84 -2.13
C ASP A 235 6.20 17.25 -1.73
N THR A 236 5.54 17.41 -0.57
CA THR A 236 5.10 18.73 -0.09
C THR A 236 6.28 19.64 0.23
N MET A 237 7.35 19.09 0.81
CA MET A 237 8.57 19.85 1.12
C MET A 237 9.30 20.27 -0.16
N ARG A 238 9.46 19.35 -1.12
CA ARG A 238 10.11 19.64 -2.40
C ARG A 238 9.34 20.70 -3.20
N ALA A 239 8.01 20.67 -3.16
CA ALA A 239 7.13 21.64 -3.82
C ALA A 239 6.91 22.95 -3.02
N GLY A 240 7.38 23.04 -1.77
CA GLY A 240 7.18 24.22 -0.92
C GLY A 240 5.74 24.40 -0.40
N LEU A 241 4.97 23.30 -0.30
CA LEU A 241 3.56 23.27 0.10
C LEU A 241 3.39 23.06 1.62
N VAL A 242 4.03 23.92 2.43
CA VAL A 242 4.00 23.80 3.89
C VAL A 242 2.60 23.96 4.48
N GLU A 243 1.77 24.83 3.90
CA GLU A 243 0.41 25.06 4.37
C GLU A 243 -0.49 23.84 4.17
N TYR A 244 -0.20 23.06 3.12
CA TYR A 244 -0.92 21.84 2.80
C TYR A 244 -0.47 20.67 3.69
N TRP A 245 0.84 20.49 3.88
CA TRP A 245 1.40 19.55 4.87
C TRP A 245 0.79 19.76 6.26
N THR A 246 0.72 21.01 6.70
CA THR A 246 0.25 21.38 8.04
C THR A 246 -1.27 21.23 8.18
N ALA A 247 -2.03 21.44 7.10
CA ALA A 247 -3.49 21.38 7.16
C ALA A 247 -4.03 19.95 7.25
N GLY A 248 -3.41 18.99 6.57
CA GLY A 248 -3.91 17.61 6.49
C GLY A 248 -5.34 17.52 5.96
N MET A 249 -6.07 16.52 6.42
CA MET A 249 -7.48 16.30 6.13
C MET A 249 -8.36 17.16 7.06
N SER A 250 -9.10 18.10 6.50
CA SER A 250 -10.06 18.91 7.25
C SER A 250 -11.35 18.13 7.48
N TRP A 251 -11.42 17.33 8.56
CA TRP A 251 -12.57 16.48 8.85
C TRP A 251 -13.90 17.21 8.90
N LYS A 252 -13.92 18.46 9.41
CA LYS A 252 -15.13 19.28 9.40
C LYS A 252 -15.58 19.60 7.98
N ALA A 253 -14.69 20.12 7.13
CA ALA A 253 -15.03 20.49 5.77
C ALA A 253 -15.41 19.26 4.92
N VAL A 254 -14.73 18.13 5.12
CA VAL A 254 -15.04 16.85 4.46
C VAL A 254 -16.41 16.34 4.91
N SER A 255 -16.67 16.30 6.21
CA SER A 255 -17.95 15.81 6.75
C SER A 255 -19.13 16.70 6.35
N GLU A 256 -18.96 18.02 6.30
CA GLU A 256 -19.99 18.97 5.81
C GLU A 256 -20.16 18.93 4.28
N GLY A 257 -19.14 18.47 3.55
CA GLY A 257 -19.15 18.33 2.09
C GLY A 257 -19.81 17.04 1.61
N ILE A 258 -19.98 16.04 2.48
CA ILE A 258 -20.55 14.72 2.16
C ILE A 258 -21.89 14.57 2.88
N THR A 259 -22.94 14.15 2.18
CA THR A 259 -24.26 13.92 2.79
C THR A 259 -24.29 12.66 3.66
N VAL A 260 -25.41 12.42 4.34
CA VAL A 260 -25.68 11.17 5.05
C VAL A 260 -25.80 9.97 4.10
N ASN A 261 -26.13 10.21 2.82
CA ASN A 261 -26.19 9.20 1.78
C ASN A 261 -24.86 9.10 1.00
N PHE A 262 -23.78 9.65 1.56
CA PHE A 262 -22.43 9.63 1.01
C PHE A 262 -22.24 10.35 -0.34
N GLU A 263 -23.23 11.15 -0.77
CA GLU A 263 -23.14 11.98 -1.97
C GLU A 263 -22.40 13.30 -1.70
N GLU A 264 -21.68 13.83 -2.69
CA GLU A 264 -21.04 15.15 -2.61
C GLU A 264 -22.06 16.29 -2.62
N THR A 265 -21.85 17.30 -1.78
CA THR A 265 -22.62 18.57 -1.78
C THR A 265 -21.72 19.79 -1.88
N PRO A 266 -21.06 19.99 -3.04
CA PRO A 266 -20.19 21.13 -3.23
C PRO A 266 -20.97 22.45 -3.22
N SER A 267 -20.39 23.48 -2.62
CA SER A 267 -20.90 24.84 -2.77
C SER A 267 -20.57 25.38 -4.16
N GLU A 268 -21.33 26.36 -4.63
CA GLU A 268 -21.03 27.05 -5.90
C GLU A 268 -19.65 27.75 -5.87
N ALA A 269 -19.21 28.18 -4.69
CA ALA A 269 -17.86 28.70 -4.48
C ALA A 269 -16.79 27.61 -4.67
N ALA A 270 -17.01 26.40 -4.15
CA ALA A 270 -16.08 25.27 -4.37
C ALA A 270 -15.97 24.92 -5.86
N LYS A 271 -17.10 24.86 -6.58
CA LYS A 271 -17.11 24.64 -8.03
C LYS A 271 -16.36 25.72 -8.79
N SER A 272 -16.60 26.99 -8.43
CA SER A 272 -15.94 28.14 -9.06
C SER A 272 -14.44 28.13 -8.83
N ASN A 273 -14.00 27.83 -7.60
CA ASN A 273 -12.58 27.70 -7.26
C ASN A 273 -11.93 26.53 -7.99
N TRP A 274 -12.63 25.41 -8.13
CA TRP A 274 -12.12 24.22 -8.84
C TRP A 274 -11.85 24.49 -10.32
N LEU A 275 -12.68 25.30 -10.99
CA LEU A 275 -12.48 25.65 -12.40
C LEU A 275 -11.13 26.34 -12.67
N LEU A 276 -10.48 26.94 -11.65
CA LEU A 276 -9.13 27.51 -11.78
C LEU A 276 -8.05 26.46 -12.06
N THR A 277 -8.33 25.18 -11.83
CA THR A 277 -7.47 24.04 -12.23
C THR A 277 -7.55 23.73 -13.72
N GLY A 278 -8.52 24.32 -14.44
CA GLY A 278 -8.81 24.00 -15.84
C GLY A 278 -9.61 22.70 -16.04
N ARG A 279 -10.19 22.15 -14.96
CA ARG A 279 -10.97 20.89 -14.97
C ARG A 279 -12.42 21.14 -14.60
N GLN A 280 -13.32 20.32 -15.14
CA GLN A 280 -14.73 20.29 -14.76
C GLN A 280 -14.89 19.74 -13.35
N TRP A 281 -15.97 20.09 -12.65
CA TRP A 281 -16.23 19.56 -11.31
C TRP A 281 -16.32 18.03 -11.32
N SER A 282 -17.14 17.46 -12.21
CA SER A 282 -17.28 16.01 -12.34
C SER A 282 -16.17 15.43 -13.23
N ASN A 283 -15.56 14.33 -12.78
CA ASN A 283 -14.53 13.61 -13.54
C ASN A 283 -15.00 13.27 -14.95
N SER A 284 -16.21 12.70 -15.09
CA SER A 284 -16.79 12.28 -16.38
C SER A 284 -17.08 13.43 -17.35
N ALA A 285 -17.15 14.67 -16.87
CA ALA A 285 -17.38 15.85 -17.70
C ALA A 285 -16.10 16.41 -18.33
N ASP A 286 -14.91 16.00 -17.86
CA ASP A 286 -13.65 16.38 -18.51
C ASP A 286 -13.55 15.77 -19.94
N PRO A 287 -12.80 16.40 -20.87
CA PRO A 287 -12.61 15.88 -22.22
C PRO A 287 -12.06 14.45 -22.25
N MET A 288 -12.46 13.67 -23.26
CA MET A 288 -11.93 12.30 -23.51
C MET A 288 -10.51 12.28 -24.13
N VAL A 289 -9.84 13.43 -24.14
CA VAL A 289 -8.44 13.61 -24.56
C VAL A 289 -7.66 14.35 -23.48
N LYS A 290 -6.37 14.01 -23.35
CA LYS A 290 -5.40 14.68 -22.49
C LYS A 290 -4.32 15.35 -23.34
N THR A 291 -3.94 16.56 -22.97
CA THR A 291 -2.76 17.21 -23.56
C THR A 291 -1.49 16.71 -22.86
N LEU A 292 -0.51 16.28 -23.64
CA LEU A 292 0.78 15.76 -23.19
C LEU A 292 1.92 16.41 -23.97
N LYS A 293 3.01 16.80 -23.29
CA LYS A 293 4.23 17.26 -23.97
C LYS A 293 5.06 16.08 -24.44
N CYS A 294 5.47 16.07 -25.70
CA CYS A 294 6.35 15.03 -26.23
C CYS A 294 7.68 15.00 -25.47
N PRO A 295 8.07 13.87 -24.84
CA PRO A 295 9.37 13.75 -24.18
C PRO A 295 10.56 14.02 -25.11
N TRP A 296 10.37 13.79 -26.41
CA TRP A 296 11.39 14.00 -27.44
C TRP A 296 11.38 15.44 -27.96
N CYS A 297 10.42 15.81 -28.79
CA CYS A 297 10.40 17.12 -29.47
C CYS A 297 9.77 18.26 -28.66
N LYS A 298 9.22 17.98 -27.48
CA LYS A 298 8.56 18.94 -26.57
C LYS A 298 7.28 19.61 -27.08
N VAL A 299 6.80 19.24 -28.27
CA VAL A 299 5.51 19.69 -28.83
C VAL A 299 4.34 19.09 -28.05
N ASP A 300 3.30 19.88 -27.83
CA ASP A 300 2.05 19.43 -27.20
C ASP A 300 1.27 18.52 -28.16
N MET A 301 0.76 17.40 -27.64
CA MET A 301 -0.06 16.45 -28.40
C MET A 301 -1.33 16.10 -27.62
N GLN A 302 -2.36 15.68 -28.34
CA GLN A 302 -3.61 15.20 -27.77
C GLN A 302 -3.61 13.68 -27.79
N VAL A 303 -3.70 13.07 -26.61
CA VAL A 303 -3.78 11.62 -26.44
C VAL A 303 -5.17 11.23 -25.92
N PRO A 304 -5.83 10.19 -26.47
CA PRO A 304 -7.10 9.73 -25.93
C PRO A 304 -6.91 9.13 -24.54
N TRP A 305 -7.91 9.26 -23.66
CA TRP A 305 -7.89 8.62 -22.35
C TRP A 305 -7.97 7.10 -22.46
N THR A 306 -8.75 6.58 -23.40
CA THR A 306 -8.85 5.14 -23.65
C THR A 306 -9.11 4.87 -25.13
N THR A 307 -8.64 3.72 -25.61
CA THR A 307 -9.02 3.15 -26.91
C THR A 307 -9.97 1.97 -26.76
N CYS A 308 -10.45 1.69 -25.54
CA CYS A 308 -11.40 0.61 -25.26
C CYS A 308 -12.88 1.02 -25.40
N GLY A 309 -13.15 2.31 -25.65
CA GLY A 309 -14.51 2.82 -25.81
C GLY A 309 -15.07 2.53 -27.21
N ALA A 310 -16.35 2.17 -27.28
CA ALA A 310 -17.11 2.01 -28.51
C ALA A 310 -18.54 2.56 -28.34
N VAL A 311 -19.26 2.69 -29.46
CA VAL A 311 -20.70 2.96 -29.42
C VAL A 311 -21.46 1.70 -28.99
N GLU A 312 -22.68 1.86 -28.46
CA GLU A 312 -23.48 0.75 -27.93
C GLU A 312 -23.77 -0.33 -29.00
N ASP A 313 -24.13 0.12 -30.21
CA ASP A 313 -24.44 -0.74 -31.37
C ASP A 313 -23.19 -1.04 -32.23
N ALA A 314 -22.01 -1.10 -31.61
CA ALA A 314 -20.79 -1.44 -32.33
C ALA A 314 -20.89 -2.83 -32.97
N ASP A 315 -20.21 -3.01 -34.11
CA ASP A 315 -20.14 -4.28 -34.81
C ASP A 315 -19.55 -5.37 -33.88
N THR A 316 -20.40 -6.32 -33.49
CA THR A 316 -20.06 -7.40 -32.56
C THR A 316 -19.11 -8.43 -33.16
N SER A 317 -18.80 -8.35 -34.45
CA SER A 317 -17.81 -9.19 -35.11
C SER A 317 -16.36 -8.77 -34.82
N ILE A 318 -16.13 -7.57 -34.29
CA ILE A 318 -14.81 -7.03 -33.99
C ILE A 318 -14.61 -6.95 -32.47
N SER A 319 -13.76 -7.82 -31.93
CA SER A 319 -13.36 -7.76 -30.52
C SER A 319 -12.58 -6.47 -30.22
N ILE A 320 -12.89 -5.82 -29.10
CA ILE A 320 -12.26 -4.57 -28.67
C ILE A 320 -11.29 -4.83 -27.51
N GLY A 321 -11.67 -5.71 -26.58
CA GLY A 321 -10.91 -5.99 -25.37
C GLY A 321 -10.87 -4.83 -24.37
N ILE A 322 -10.11 -5.01 -23.29
CA ILE A 322 -10.08 -4.07 -22.15
C ILE A 322 -8.70 -3.49 -21.85
N LEU A 323 -7.63 -3.94 -22.51
CA LEU A 323 -6.29 -3.45 -22.20
C LEU A 323 -6.07 -2.03 -22.72
N GLY A 324 -6.30 -1.81 -24.02
CA GLY A 324 -6.25 -0.50 -24.68
C GLY A 324 -4.85 0.13 -24.76
N SER A 325 -4.74 1.28 -25.44
CA SER A 325 -3.46 2.00 -25.65
C SER A 325 -3.54 3.51 -25.40
N GLY A 326 -4.68 4.02 -24.91
CA GLY A 326 -4.83 5.40 -24.45
C GLY A 326 -4.05 5.71 -23.17
N TYR A 327 -4.02 6.97 -22.77
CA TYR A 327 -3.24 7.40 -21.60
C TYR A 327 -3.69 6.76 -20.29
N GLY A 328 -5.00 6.50 -20.14
CA GLY A 328 -5.60 5.81 -19.01
C GLY A 328 -5.61 4.28 -19.14
N ASP A 329 -5.08 3.74 -20.24
CA ASP A 329 -5.04 2.32 -20.53
C ASP A 329 -3.73 1.67 -20.07
N GLY A 330 -3.73 0.34 -19.93
CA GLY A 330 -2.57 -0.37 -19.42
C GLY A 330 -1.43 -0.56 -20.41
N ASN A 331 -1.69 -0.57 -21.71
CA ASN A 331 -0.65 -0.63 -22.75
C ASN A 331 -0.47 0.72 -23.45
N PHE A 332 -0.46 1.82 -22.69
CA PHE A 332 -0.30 3.17 -23.24
C PHE A 332 0.85 3.24 -24.26
N SER A 333 0.50 3.57 -25.49
CA SER A 333 1.42 3.72 -26.60
C SER A 333 0.84 4.74 -27.57
N HIS A 334 1.59 5.81 -27.84
CA HIS A 334 1.14 6.88 -28.72
C HIS A 334 2.29 7.37 -29.60
N GLN A 335 2.06 7.48 -30.90
CA GLN A 335 3.05 8.01 -31.83
C GLN A 335 2.94 9.54 -31.88
N CYS A 336 4.04 10.24 -31.61
CA CYS A 336 4.04 11.70 -31.66
C CYS A 336 3.84 12.19 -33.11
N PRO A 337 2.81 13.01 -33.41
CA PRO A 337 2.52 13.45 -34.77
C PRO A 337 3.56 14.43 -35.35
N SER A 338 4.50 14.92 -34.55
CA SER A 338 5.51 15.89 -34.97
C SER A 338 6.90 15.28 -35.18
N CYS A 339 7.22 14.16 -34.54
CA CYS A 339 8.56 13.55 -34.64
C CYS A 339 8.54 12.03 -34.80
N ASP A 340 7.35 11.44 -34.95
CA ASP A 340 7.08 10.02 -35.21
C ASP A 340 7.61 9.02 -34.18
N LYS A 341 8.23 9.51 -33.10
CA LYS A 341 8.70 8.67 -31.99
C LYS A 341 7.53 8.21 -31.13
N THR A 342 7.55 6.94 -30.76
CA THR A 342 6.61 6.33 -29.83
C THR A 342 6.83 6.85 -28.42
N ILE A 343 5.72 7.08 -27.72
CA ILE A 343 5.67 7.47 -26.31
C ILE A 343 4.87 6.40 -25.58
N ASN A 344 5.49 5.86 -24.54
CA ASN A 344 4.93 4.85 -23.65
C ASN A 344 5.28 5.21 -22.20
N LYS A 345 4.84 4.37 -21.27
CA LYS A 345 5.02 4.62 -19.83
C LYS A 345 6.50 4.67 -19.44
N GLU A 346 7.33 3.83 -20.03
CA GLU A 346 8.77 3.77 -19.79
C GLU A 346 9.47 5.07 -20.16
N ILE A 347 9.12 5.63 -21.32
CA ILE A 347 9.64 6.93 -21.78
C ILE A 347 9.12 8.08 -20.91
N LEU A 348 7.88 8.02 -20.44
CA LEU A 348 7.36 9.03 -19.51
C LEU A 348 8.12 9.01 -18.17
N SER A 349 8.44 7.82 -17.64
CA SER A 349 9.25 7.70 -16.42
C SER A 349 10.66 8.24 -16.63
N LEU A 350 11.29 7.95 -17.77
CA LEU A 350 12.57 8.54 -18.14
C LEU A 350 12.49 10.07 -18.26
N SER A 351 11.44 10.58 -18.89
CA SER A 351 11.19 12.02 -19.02
C SER A 351 11.09 12.72 -17.66
N LYS A 352 10.44 12.09 -16.67
CA LYS A 352 10.40 12.57 -15.29
C LYS A 352 11.82 12.66 -14.69
N PHE A 353 12.63 11.63 -14.85
CA PHE A 353 14.01 11.62 -14.34
C PHE A 353 14.89 12.70 -14.98
N VAL A 354 14.79 12.86 -16.30
CA VAL A 354 15.51 13.91 -17.04
C VAL A 354 15.05 15.31 -16.62
N HIS A 355 13.75 15.50 -16.38
CA HIS A 355 13.20 16.75 -15.86
C HIS A 355 13.77 17.09 -14.48
N ASP A 356 13.72 16.15 -13.53
CA ASP A 356 14.27 16.36 -12.19
C ASP A 356 15.78 16.58 -12.20
N THR A 357 16.51 15.86 -13.08
CA THR A 357 17.93 16.09 -13.33
C THR A 357 18.18 17.51 -13.83
N THR A 358 17.35 18.02 -14.73
CA THR A 358 17.46 19.39 -15.25
C THR A 358 17.21 20.42 -14.14
N LEU A 359 16.26 20.17 -13.23
CA LEU A 359 16.03 21.02 -12.05
C LEU A 359 17.21 20.97 -11.06
N LEU A 360 17.81 19.80 -10.84
CA LEU A 360 19.00 19.67 -10.00
C LEU A 360 20.18 20.47 -10.55
N LEU A 361 20.42 20.36 -11.86
CA LEU A 361 21.54 21.00 -12.54
C LEU A 361 21.36 22.52 -12.70
N GLY A 362 20.14 22.95 -13.03
CA GLY A 362 19.84 24.35 -13.34
C GLY A 362 19.40 25.19 -12.15
N LYS A 363 18.77 24.58 -11.15
CA LYS A 363 18.14 25.29 -10.01
C LYS A 363 18.55 24.75 -8.63
N GLY A 364 19.42 23.73 -8.58
CA GLY A 364 19.85 23.15 -7.31
C GLY A 364 18.73 22.43 -6.54
N VAL A 365 17.64 22.04 -7.22
CA VAL A 365 16.55 21.28 -6.60
C VAL A 365 17.01 19.84 -6.38
N PRO A 366 17.00 19.31 -5.15
CA PRO A 366 17.45 17.95 -4.89
C PRO A 366 16.57 16.92 -5.60
N MET A 367 17.19 15.81 -6.00
CA MET A 367 16.46 14.65 -6.52
C MET A 367 15.53 14.09 -5.43
N PRO A 368 14.28 13.73 -5.75
CA PRO A 368 13.42 12.89 -4.92
C PRO A 368 14.16 11.69 -4.34
N GLY A 369 13.77 11.24 -3.15
CA GLY A 369 14.40 10.15 -2.40
C GLY A 369 15.68 10.52 -1.65
N THR A 370 16.13 11.78 -1.72
CA THR A 370 17.37 12.25 -1.07
C THR A 370 17.15 13.27 0.05
N LEU A 371 15.89 13.56 0.42
CA LEU A 371 15.55 14.63 1.37
C LEU A 371 15.55 14.16 2.82
N LEU A 372 15.07 12.94 3.10
CA LEU A 372 14.89 12.47 4.48
C LEU A 372 16.09 11.66 4.98
N ASP A 373 16.39 11.77 6.28
CA ASP A 373 17.36 10.90 6.94
C ASP A 373 16.98 9.43 6.77
N ILE A 374 17.97 8.60 6.48
CA ILE A 374 17.75 7.18 6.19
C ILE A 374 17.19 6.46 7.41
N SER A 375 17.67 6.77 8.61
CA SER A 375 17.35 6.03 9.82
C SER A 375 16.11 6.56 10.53
N SER A 376 15.98 7.89 10.62
CA SER A 376 14.88 8.52 11.34
C SER A 376 13.69 8.86 10.46
N GLY A 377 13.87 8.96 9.14
CA GLY A 377 12.83 9.45 8.23
C GLY A 377 12.52 10.94 8.38
N GLN A 378 13.33 11.68 9.15
CA GLN A 378 13.14 13.11 9.41
C GLN A 378 13.98 13.97 8.45
N PRO A 379 13.57 15.21 8.13
CA PRO A 379 14.48 16.19 7.55
C PRO A 379 15.61 16.48 8.56
N SER A 380 16.86 16.35 8.13
CA SER A 380 18.03 16.60 8.98
C SER A 380 19.04 17.43 8.24
N LEU A 381 19.61 18.45 8.91
CA LEU A 381 20.51 19.42 8.30
C LEU A 381 21.58 18.72 7.45
N THR A 382 21.67 19.11 6.18
CA THR A 382 22.75 18.65 5.30
C THR A 382 24.00 19.46 5.64
N PRO A 383 25.14 18.84 5.97
CA PRO A 383 26.35 19.60 6.24
C PRO A 383 26.75 20.45 5.03
N ASN A 384 27.34 21.62 5.27
CA ASN A 384 27.85 22.45 4.19
C ASN A 384 28.83 21.63 3.32
N PRO A 385 28.60 21.53 1.99
CA PRO A 385 29.48 20.76 1.10
C PRO A 385 30.94 21.19 1.12
N LEU A 386 31.24 22.46 1.45
CA LEU A 386 32.60 22.96 1.64
C LEU A 386 33.28 22.37 2.88
N VAL A 387 32.50 21.88 3.84
CA VAL A 387 32.97 21.30 5.10
C VAL A 387 32.95 19.77 5.05
N VAL A 388 31.87 19.18 4.55
CA VAL A 388 31.70 17.72 4.41
C VAL A 388 31.30 17.38 2.98
N PRO A 389 32.27 17.35 2.03
CA PRO A 389 31.97 17.19 0.61
C PRO A 389 31.36 15.82 0.26
N ASN A 390 31.61 14.80 1.07
CA ASN A 390 31.21 13.41 0.83
C ASN A 390 30.03 12.94 1.71
N PHE A 391 29.12 13.85 2.07
CA PHE A 391 27.92 13.49 2.82
C PHE A 391 27.06 12.47 2.03
N THR A 392 26.79 11.32 2.63
CA THR A 392 26.33 10.11 1.92
C THR A 392 24.94 10.24 1.31
N ARG A 393 24.01 10.94 1.96
CA ARG A 393 22.65 11.14 1.45
C ARG A 393 22.62 11.94 0.15
N MET A 394 23.59 12.82 -0.05
CA MET A 394 23.70 13.66 -1.26
C MET A 394 24.55 13.02 -2.36
N PHE A 395 25.04 11.79 -2.16
CA PHE A 395 25.78 11.06 -3.19
C PHE A 395 25.04 10.96 -4.53
N PRO A 396 23.72 10.67 -4.61
CA PRO A 396 23.02 10.58 -5.88
C PRO A 396 23.02 11.91 -6.65
N ASN A 397 22.80 13.03 -5.95
CA ASN A 397 22.84 14.37 -6.53
C ASN A 397 24.23 14.71 -7.09
N ARG A 398 25.29 14.40 -6.34
CA ARG A 398 26.68 14.59 -6.78
C ARG A 398 27.03 13.70 -7.97
N MET A 399 26.64 12.42 -7.93
CA MET A 399 26.85 11.46 -9.03
C MET A 399 26.24 11.98 -10.35
N ILE A 400 25.03 12.53 -10.29
CA ILE A 400 24.37 13.12 -11.46
C ILE A 400 25.14 14.34 -11.96
N ARG A 401 25.55 15.26 -11.06
CA ARG A 401 26.27 16.47 -11.43
C ARG A 401 27.64 16.22 -12.05
N HIS A 402 28.41 15.32 -11.47
CA HIS A 402 29.82 15.15 -11.81
C HIS A 402 30.06 14.09 -12.90
N GLU A 403 29.24 13.04 -12.98
CA GLU A 403 29.48 11.91 -13.89
C GLU A 403 28.40 11.68 -14.94
N LEU A 404 27.13 11.88 -14.58
CA LEU A 404 26.02 11.42 -15.43
C LEU A 404 25.30 12.52 -16.20
N ARG A 405 25.58 13.81 -15.92
CA ARG A 405 24.89 14.98 -16.47
C ARG A 405 24.59 14.89 -17.97
N ILE A 406 25.65 14.76 -18.79
CA ILE A 406 25.53 14.76 -20.25
C ILE A 406 24.82 13.48 -20.71
N LYS A 407 25.27 12.33 -20.19
CA LYS A 407 24.75 11.01 -20.54
C LYS A 407 23.24 10.87 -20.30
N ILE A 408 22.72 11.43 -19.21
CA ILE A 408 21.29 11.39 -18.87
C ILE A 408 20.47 12.25 -19.84
N VAL A 409 20.91 13.49 -20.11
CA VAL A 409 20.17 14.43 -20.96
C VAL A 409 20.13 13.93 -22.41
N GLU A 410 21.21 13.30 -22.88
CA GLU A 410 21.31 12.72 -24.23
C GLU A 410 20.40 11.50 -24.45
N LEU A 411 19.92 10.83 -23.39
CA LEU A 411 18.97 9.70 -23.54
C LEU A 411 17.66 10.13 -24.22
N LEU A 412 17.28 11.42 -24.11
CA LEU A 412 16.11 11.98 -24.78
C LEU A 412 16.49 12.99 -25.88
N ASP A 413 17.68 12.88 -26.49
CA ASP A 413 18.06 13.71 -27.62
C ASP A 413 17.19 13.38 -28.85
N PRO A 414 16.43 14.36 -29.40
CA PRO A 414 15.64 14.16 -30.62
C PRO A 414 16.46 13.69 -31.83
N LYS A 415 17.76 14.04 -31.88
CA LYS A 415 18.68 13.72 -32.97
C LYS A 415 19.34 12.35 -32.83
N SER A 416 19.18 11.69 -31.68
CA SER A 416 19.70 10.35 -31.45
C SER A 416 19.04 9.34 -32.42
N GLN A 417 19.86 8.78 -33.31
CA GLN A 417 19.52 7.64 -34.16
C GLN A 417 19.82 6.35 -33.40
N SER A 418 19.11 6.05 -32.31
CA SER A 418 19.30 4.78 -31.62
C SER A 418 18.73 3.63 -32.47
N PRO A 419 19.48 2.54 -32.76
CA PRO A 419 19.09 1.58 -33.79
C PRO A 419 18.08 0.50 -33.40
N THR A 420 17.76 0.22 -32.12
CA THR A 420 16.88 -0.95 -31.80
C THR A 420 16.24 -1.05 -30.40
N SER A 421 16.23 -0.01 -29.56
CA SER A 421 15.43 -0.03 -28.32
C SER A 421 15.05 1.38 -27.86
N SER A 422 13.79 1.57 -27.45
CA SER A 422 13.33 2.80 -26.80
C SER A 422 14.02 2.93 -25.44
N PRO A 423 14.65 4.07 -25.11
CA PRO A 423 15.33 4.24 -23.84
C PRO A 423 14.34 4.25 -22.67
N SER A 424 14.85 3.96 -21.47
CA SER A 424 14.03 3.84 -20.25
C SER A 424 14.86 4.16 -18.99
N ILE A 425 14.22 4.07 -17.82
CA ILE A 425 14.95 4.16 -16.54
C ILE A 425 15.95 3.00 -16.36
N ALA A 426 15.82 1.89 -17.11
CA ALA A 426 16.83 0.82 -17.11
C ALA A 426 18.19 1.33 -17.63
N ASP A 427 18.22 2.22 -18.62
CA ASP A 427 19.46 2.82 -19.10
C ASP A 427 20.11 3.70 -18.03
N VAL A 428 19.30 4.44 -17.28
CA VAL A 428 19.76 5.25 -16.13
C VAL A 428 20.35 4.33 -15.05
N ARG A 429 19.68 3.23 -14.72
CA ARG A 429 20.18 2.22 -13.79
C ARG A 429 21.54 1.71 -14.27
N ASP A 430 21.68 1.33 -15.53
CA ASP A 430 22.91 0.78 -16.08
C ASP A 430 24.07 1.81 -16.07
N LEU A 431 23.77 3.08 -16.32
CA LEU A 431 24.72 4.19 -16.17
C LEU A 431 25.18 4.35 -14.72
N ILE A 432 24.25 4.26 -13.76
CA ILE A 432 24.55 4.30 -12.33
C ILE A 432 25.41 3.10 -11.93
N GLU A 433 25.07 1.88 -12.36
CA GLU A 433 25.85 0.67 -12.10
C GLU A 433 27.29 0.79 -12.59
N LYS A 434 27.47 1.22 -13.83
CA LYS A 434 28.79 1.46 -14.42
C LYS A 434 29.59 2.49 -13.61
N THR A 435 28.94 3.57 -13.18
CA THR A 435 29.57 4.62 -12.37
C THR A 435 29.99 4.12 -11.00
N ILE A 436 29.12 3.36 -10.34
CA ILE A 436 29.36 2.82 -8.99
C ILE A 436 30.46 1.76 -8.96
N ARG A 437 30.66 1.04 -10.08
CA ARG A 437 31.72 0.03 -10.22
C ARG A 437 33.08 0.63 -10.61
N SER A 438 33.14 1.89 -11.08
CA SER A 438 34.40 2.55 -11.45
C SER A 438 34.98 3.31 -10.25
N ASP A 439 36.15 2.86 -9.78
CA ASP A 439 36.91 3.53 -8.71
C ASP A 439 37.29 4.97 -9.11
N GLU A 440 37.65 5.21 -10.38
CA GLU A 440 37.96 6.58 -10.83
C GLU A 440 36.73 7.48 -10.80
N ALA A 441 35.56 6.98 -11.20
CA ALA A 441 34.32 7.76 -11.16
C ALA A 441 33.90 8.08 -9.73
N VAL A 442 33.95 7.10 -8.82
CA VAL A 442 33.63 7.32 -7.40
C VAL A 442 34.59 8.35 -6.76
N ARG A 443 35.88 8.31 -7.12
CA ARG A 443 36.87 9.32 -6.68
C ARG A 443 36.56 10.72 -7.21
N ARG A 444 36.06 10.86 -8.44
CA ARG A 444 35.62 12.16 -8.99
C ARG A 444 34.36 12.69 -8.30
N ILE A 445 33.48 11.82 -7.81
CA ILE A 445 32.24 12.19 -7.11
C ILE A 445 32.51 12.64 -5.66
N ASP A 446 33.25 11.83 -4.89
CA ASP A 446 33.39 12.01 -3.43
C ASP A 446 34.79 12.47 -2.98
N GLY A 447 35.72 12.65 -3.93
CA GLY A 447 37.13 12.94 -3.68
C GLY A 447 37.95 11.69 -3.35
N ALA A 448 39.28 11.83 -3.44
CA ALA A 448 40.21 10.74 -3.12
C ALA A 448 40.24 10.45 -1.61
N THR A 449 40.10 9.18 -1.24
CA THR A 449 40.30 8.75 0.15
C THR A 449 41.80 8.66 0.48
N ARG A 450 42.18 8.95 1.75
CA ARG A 450 43.58 8.94 2.21
C ARG A 450 44.21 7.53 2.28
N ARG A 451 43.48 6.45 1.95
CA ARG A 451 43.97 5.06 2.02
C ARG A 451 44.16 4.51 0.62
N ALA A 452 45.33 3.92 0.36
CA ALA A 452 45.57 3.15 -0.86
C ALA A 452 44.64 1.93 -0.89
N GLY A 453 43.69 1.89 -1.81
CA GLY A 453 42.71 0.82 -1.97
C GLY A 453 41.53 1.21 -2.86
N LEU A 454 40.66 0.23 -3.17
CA LEU A 454 39.39 0.43 -3.88
C LEU A 454 38.45 1.31 -3.04
N GLN A 455 37.96 2.41 -3.60
CA GLN A 455 36.98 3.28 -2.95
C GLN A 455 35.58 2.68 -3.04
N LEU A 456 35.19 1.96 -1.99
CA LEU A 456 33.85 1.39 -1.89
C LEU A 456 32.83 2.45 -1.48
N ILE A 457 31.70 2.51 -2.19
CA ILE A 457 30.57 3.36 -1.81
C ILE A 457 30.01 2.93 -0.44
N ARG A 458 29.84 3.90 0.45
CA ARG A 458 29.26 3.69 1.78
C ARG A 458 27.83 3.17 1.70
N ARG A 459 27.43 2.33 2.66
CA ARG A 459 26.09 1.73 2.74
C ARG A 459 24.96 2.76 2.60
N ASP A 460 25.09 3.91 3.28
CA ASP A 460 24.06 4.95 3.26
C ASP A 460 23.92 5.61 1.88
N ALA A 461 25.03 5.81 1.16
CA ALA A 461 25.00 6.32 -0.21
C ALA A 461 24.30 5.31 -1.15
N LYS A 462 24.56 4.01 -0.98
CA LYS A 462 23.81 2.95 -1.69
C LYS A 462 22.31 2.98 -1.37
N ILE A 463 21.92 3.20 -0.11
CA ILE A 463 20.51 3.33 0.26
C ILE A 463 19.88 4.59 -0.36
N ALA A 464 20.58 5.73 -0.32
CA ALA A 464 20.10 6.98 -0.92
C ALA A 464 19.90 6.85 -2.44
N THR A 465 20.85 6.22 -3.16
CA THR A 465 20.69 5.97 -4.60
C THR A 465 19.47 5.11 -4.90
N ARG A 466 19.21 4.09 -4.07
CA ARG A 466 18.02 3.22 -4.23
C ARG A 466 16.72 3.96 -3.97
N LYS A 467 16.65 4.74 -2.90
CA LYS A 467 15.50 5.60 -2.59
C LYS A 467 15.22 6.62 -3.67
N MET A 468 16.27 7.18 -4.31
CA MET A 468 16.10 8.05 -5.46
C MET A 468 15.51 7.29 -6.65
N MET A 469 16.11 6.15 -7.02
CA MET A 469 15.65 5.37 -8.18
C MET A 469 14.22 4.85 -8.02
N SER A 470 13.79 4.49 -6.80
CA SER A 470 12.41 4.04 -6.56
C SER A 470 11.35 5.10 -6.83
N ARG A 471 11.73 6.38 -7.02
CA ARG A 471 10.80 7.45 -7.41
C ARG A 471 10.48 7.45 -8.90
N TYR A 472 11.24 6.71 -9.70
CA TYR A 472 11.15 6.68 -11.15
C TYR A 472 10.81 5.30 -11.70
N TRP A 473 11.03 4.25 -10.90
CA TRP A 473 10.52 2.92 -11.25
C TRP A 473 9.01 2.92 -11.26
N GLU A 474 8.44 2.49 -12.40
CA GLU A 474 7.00 2.35 -12.56
C GLU A 474 6.20 3.61 -12.17
N ASN A 475 6.80 4.79 -12.30
CA ASN A 475 6.19 6.02 -11.85
C ASN A 475 6.67 7.22 -12.69
N PHE A 476 5.77 7.68 -13.56
CA PHE A 476 5.95 8.88 -14.35
C PHE A 476 5.18 10.10 -13.82
N SER A 477 4.39 9.94 -12.76
CA SER A 477 3.72 11.06 -12.09
C SER A 477 4.76 11.94 -11.37
N PRO A 478 4.49 13.22 -11.08
CA PRO A 478 5.44 14.07 -10.35
C PRO A 478 5.63 13.66 -8.88
N PHE A 479 4.81 12.75 -8.36
CA PHE A 479 4.80 12.32 -6.97
C PHE A 479 5.82 11.21 -6.69
N ALA A 480 6.13 11.02 -5.42
CA ALA A 480 7.05 10.00 -4.94
C ALA A 480 6.51 8.56 -5.07
N LEU A 481 5.22 8.42 -5.36
CA LEU A 481 4.47 7.16 -5.45
C LEU A 481 3.63 7.08 -6.72
N ASP A 482 3.34 5.86 -7.17
CA ASP A 482 2.24 5.62 -8.10
C ASP A 482 0.92 5.74 -7.35
N LEU A 483 0.30 6.92 -7.45
CA LEU A 483 -0.96 7.22 -6.77
C LEU A 483 -2.13 6.38 -7.29
N CYS A 484 -2.07 5.87 -8.53
CA CYS A 484 -3.12 4.97 -9.03
C CYS A 484 -3.11 3.67 -8.24
N GLY A 485 -1.93 3.04 -8.17
CA GLY A 485 -1.75 1.81 -7.43
C GLY A 485 -2.04 1.99 -5.94
N ALA A 486 -1.68 3.14 -5.36
CA ALA A 486 -1.98 3.45 -3.97
C ALA A 486 -3.49 3.53 -3.72
N VAL A 487 -4.26 4.23 -4.58
CA VAL A 487 -5.73 4.29 -4.46
C VAL A 487 -6.36 2.90 -4.63
N MET A 488 -5.89 2.09 -5.58
CA MET A 488 -6.38 0.72 -5.78
C MET A 488 -6.19 -0.15 -4.53
N ARG A 489 -5.00 -0.09 -3.92
CA ARG A 489 -4.69 -0.81 -2.68
C ARG A 489 -5.53 -0.29 -1.51
N GLN A 490 -5.62 1.03 -1.31
CA GLN A 490 -6.47 1.61 -0.29
C GLN A 490 -7.96 1.27 -0.50
N GLY A 491 -8.41 1.08 -1.74
CA GLY A 491 -9.75 0.61 -2.07
C GLY A 491 -10.11 -0.75 -1.42
N VAL A 492 -9.13 -1.64 -1.23
CA VAL A 492 -9.34 -2.92 -0.52
C VAL A 492 -9.61 -2.70 0.96
N PHE A 493 -8.93 -1.73 1.57
CA PHE A 493 -9.21 -1.33 2.94
C PHE A 493 -10.61 -0.70 3.04
N VAL A 494 -10.95 0.20 2.11
CA VAL A 494 -12.26 0.86 2.04
C VAL A 494 -13.40 -0.16 1.98
N GLU A 495 -13.37 -1.10 1.03
CA GLU A 495 -14.37 -2.15 0.88
C GLU A 495 -14.57 -2.95 2.19
N LYS A 496 -13.47 -3.31 2.86
CA LYS A 496 -13.53 -4.04 4.13
C LYS A 496 -14.14 -3.22 5.25
N MET A 497 -13.82 -1.92 5.34
CA MET A 497 -14.39 -1.04 6.36
C MET A 497 -15.88 -0.80 6.15
N VAL A 498 -16.31 -0.63 4.89
CA VAL A 498 -17.72 -0.49 4.53
C VAL A 498 -18.48 -1.78 4.82
N LYS A 499 -17.91 -2.95 4.49
CA LYS A 499 -18.52 -4.25 4.77
C LYS A 499 -18.71 -4.52 6.28
N LEU A 500 -17.77 -4.08 7.12
CA LEU A 500 -17.91 -4.17 8.59
C LEU A 500 -19.01 -3.24 9.13
N ASP A 501 -19.35 -2.20 8.38
CA ASP A 501 -20.46 -1.28 8.61
C ASP A 501 -20.54 -0.68 10.02
N TRP A 502 -19.38 -0.47 10.66
CA TRP A 502 -19.30 0.09 12.01
C TRP A 502 -19.92 1.49 12.11
N LEU A 503 -20.04 2.18 10.99
CA LEU A 503 -20.62 3.51 10.91
C LEU A 503 -22.11 3.51 11.27
N HIS A 504 -22.83 2.44 10.94
CA HIS A 504 -24.26 2.27 11.24
C HIS A 504 -24.52 1.47 12.53
N SER A 505 -23.46 1.07 13.23
CA SER A 505 -23.58 0.31 14.48
C SER A 505 -24.11 1.19 15.62
N PRO A 506 -25.06 0.72 16.45
CA PRO A 506 -25.50 1.45 17.65
C PRO A 506 -24.36 1.67 18.66
N SER A 507 -23.28 0.87 18.59
CA SER A 507 -22.10 0.99 19.44
C SER A 507 -20.92 1.69 18.76
N ALA A 508 -21.13 2.37 17.61
CA ALA A 508 -20.07 2.99 16.80
C ALA A 508 -19.08 3.83 17.63
N LYS A 509 -19.57 4.73 18.50
CA LYS A 509 -18.72 5.57 19.36
C LYS A 509 -17.87 4.74 20.33
N ALA A 510 -18.44 3.71 20.95
CA ALA A 510 -17.72 2.81 21.84
C ALA A 510 -16.67 1.98 21.08
N THR A 511 -17.02 1.51 19.87
CA THR A 511 -16.09 0.83 18.96
C THR A 511 -14.90 1.71 18.59
N MET A 512 -15.13 2.99 18.27
CA MET A 512 -14.05 3.95 18.02
C MET A 512 -13.16 4.15 19.25
N GLY A 513 -13.74 4.26 20.45
CA GLY A 513 -12.97 4.37 21.70
C GLY A 513 -12.05 3.17 21.95
N ARG A 514 -12.56 1.95 21.74
CA ARG A 514 -11.79 0.72 21.89
C ARG A 514 -10.64 0.62 20.88
N LEU A 515 -10.88 0.92 19.60
CA LEU A 515 -9.83 0.84 18.59
C LEU A 515 -8.74 1.90 18.79
N ILE A 516 -9.07 3.09 19.32
CA ILE A 516 -8.08 4.12 19.64
C ILE A 516 -7.15 3.63 20.75
N THR A 517 -7.70 3.01 21.79
CA THR A 517 -6.91 2.38 22.87
C THR A 517 -5.98 1.29 22.30
N LYS A 518 -6.49 0.46 21.39
CA LYS A 518 -5.71 -0.59 20.72
C LYS A 518 -4.61 -0.01 19.83
N TYR A 519 -4.86 1.12 19.17
CA TYR A 519 -3.88 1.87 18.39
C TYR A 519 -2.73 2.44 19.25
N GLU A 520 -3.04 3.01 20.42
CA GLU A 520 -2.00 3.48 21.35
C GLU A 520 -1.08 2.33 21.80
N ARG A 521 -1.67 1.17 22.09
CA ARG A 521 -0.94 -0.07 22.41
C ARG A 521 -0.10 -0.57 21.23
N PHE A 522 -0.62 -0.46 20.01
CA PHE A 522 0.13 -0.77 18.79
C PHE A 522 1.35 0.15 18.61
N MET A 523 1.20 1.46 18.84
CA MET A 523 2.32 2.41 18.83
C MET A 523 3.34 2.10 19.93
N HIS A 524 2.91 1.62 21.10
CA HIS A 524 3.81 1.11 22.14
C HIS A 524 4.64 -0.10 21.67
N ILE A 525 4.05 -1.02 20.91
CA ILE A 525 4.78 -2.17 20.32
C ILE A 525 5.88 -1.67 19.38
N ILE A 526 5.56 -0.73 18.48
CA ILE A 526 6.53 -0.13 17.55
C ILE A 526 7.68 0.54 18.31
N LYS A 527 7.35 1.33 19.34
CA LYS A 527 8.32 2.01 20.21
C LYS A 527 9.28 1.03 20.89
N LYS A 528 8.76 -0.09 21.43
CA LYS A 528 9.56 -1.11 22.12
C LYS A 528 10.40 -1.96 21.16
N ASN A 529 10.01 -2.05 19.90
CA ASN A 529 10.63 -2.93 18.91
C ASN A 529 10.99 -2.16 17.62
N PRO A 530 11.88 -1.15 17.69
CA PRO A 530 12.15 -0.22 16.58
C PRO A 530 12.84 -0.87 15.36
N SER A 531 13.19 -2.16 15.48
CA SER A 531 13.79 -2.99 14.43
C SER A 531 12.86 -4.09 13.90
N LYS A 532 11.56 -4.04 14.23
CA LYS A 532 10.56 -5.03 13.83
C LYS A 532 9.39 -4.34 13.14
N MET A 533 8.83 -5.00 12.14
CA MET A 533 7.63 -4.54 11.45
C MET A 533 6.40 -5.03 12.23
N ALA A 534 5.58 -4.09 12.71
CA ALA A 534 4.28 -4.39 13.30
C ALA A 534 3.19 -4.26 12.23
N VAL A 535 2.23 -5.20 12.21
CA VAL A 535 1.14 -5.23 11.24
C VAL A 535 -0.20 -5.00 11.95
N PRO A 536 -0.97 -3.99 11.57
CA PRO A 536 -2.22 -3.66 12.22
C PRO A 536 -3.35 -4.63 11.86
N THR A 537 -4.32 -4.79 12.76
CA THR A 537 -5.68 -5.24 12.41
C THR A 537 -6.49 -4.08 11.82
N LEU A 538 -7.59 -4.35 11.11
CA LEU A 538 -8.42 -3.32 10.44
C LEU A 538 -8.86 -2.17 11.37
N ASP A 539 -9.22 -2.48 12.61
CA ASP A 539 -9.58 -1.49 13.64
C ASP A 539 -8.41 -0.58 14.04
N VAL A 540 -7.23 -1.16 14.25
CA VAL A 540 -5.98 -0.41 14.55
C VAL A 540 -5.57 0.46 13.37
N ASP A 541 -5.68 -0.08 12.15
CA ASP A 541 -5.30 0.61 10.93
C ASP A 541 -6.22 1.80 10.63
N LEU A 542 -7.53 1.68 10.92
CA LEU A 542 -8.45 2.82 10.83
C LEU A 542 -8.01 4.00 11.71
N ALA A 543 -7.66 3.75 12.97
CA ALA A 543 -7.12 4.81 13.84
C ALA A 543 -5.77 5.33 13.35
N TRP A 544 -4.90 4.44 12.86
CA TRP A 544 -3.59 4.82 12.35
C TRP A 544 -3.69 5.72 11.12
N HIS A 545 -4.49 5.33 10.13
CA HIS A 545 -4.82 6.14 8.96
C HIS A 545 -5.43 7.48 9.37
N THR A 546 -6.38 7.48 10.30
CA THR A 546 -6.99 8.73 10.81
C THR A 546 -5.93 9.68 11.39
N HIS A 547 -4.92 9.16 12.10
CA HIS A 547 -3.80 9.98 12.58
C HIS A 547 -2.92 10.48 11.44
N GLN A 548 -2.58 9.65 10.45
CA GLN A 548 -1.75 10.02 9.30
C GLN A 548 -2.37 11.12 8.44
N LEU A 549 -3.69 11.15 8.37
CA LEU A 549 -4.47 12.21 7.73
C LEU A 549 -4.38 13.56 8.48
N SER A 550 -3.63 13.61 9.59
CA SER A 550 -3.16 14.82 10.28
C SER A 550 -1.61 14.86 10.27
N PRO A 551 -0.97 15.12 9.10
CA PRO A 551 0.43 14.75 8.86
C PRO A 551 1.45 15.37 9.83
N GLN A 552 1.27 16.66 10.17
CA GLN A 552 2.13 17.34 11.14
C GLN A 552 2.03 16.74 12.55
N ASP A 553 0.81 16.43 12.99
CA ASP A 553 0.59 15.91 14.34
C ASP A 553 1.08 14.47 14.45
N TYR A 554 0.83 13.67 13.41
CA TYR A 554 1.39 12.34 13.28
C TYR A 554 2.93 12.33 13.26
N TYR A 555 3.55 13.25 12.51
CA TYR A 555 4.99 13.45 12.53
C TYR A 555 5.48 13.79 13.95
N THR A 556 4.86 14.77 14.60
CA THR A 556 5.24 15.23 15.94
C THR A 556 5.11 14.12 16.97
N TYR A 557 4.00 13.39 16.95
CA TYR A 557 3.73 12.26 17.84
C TYR A 557 4.73 11.13 17.63
N THR A 558 4.92 10.66 16.40
CA THR A 558 5.79 9.50 16.12
C THR A 558 7.26 9.82 16.39
N VAL A 559 7.74 11.01 16.03
CA VAL A 559 9.11 11.43 16.33
C VAL A 559 9.33 11.54 17.84
N LYS A 560 8.37 12.11 18.58
CA LYS A 560 8.45 12.18 20.04
C LYS A 560 8.46 10.80 20.69
N GLU A 561 7.57 9.89 20.25
CA GLU A 561 7.39 8.59 20.89
C GLU A 561 8.43 7.56 20.49
N THR A 562 8.93 7.61 19.24
CA THR A 562 9.74 6.53 18.65
C THR A 562 11.11 6.99 18.13
N LEU A 563 11.40 8.30 18.18
CA LEU A 563 12.57 8.95 17.55
C LEU A 563 12.62 8.84 16.02
N LYS A 564 11.57 8.28 15.41
CA LYS A 564 11.44 8.08 13.98
C LYS A 564 10.11 8.65 13.51
N PHE A 565 10.11 9.23 12.32
CA PHE A 565 8.87 9.45 11.61
C PHE A 565 8.44 8.10 11.03
N ILE A 566 7.46 7.45 11.65
CA ILE A 566 7.01 6.10 11.26
C ILE A 566 6.29 6.18 9.92
N ASP A 567 6.65 5.26 9.02
CA ASP A 567 6.03 5.15 7.70
C ASP A 567 4.86 4.17 7.71
N HIS A 568 4.08 4.17 6.63
CA HIS A 568 3.11 3.12 6.34
C HIS A 568 3.39 2.62 4.93
N ASP A 569 3.94 1.41 4.89
CA ASP A 569 4.43 0.83 3.66
C ASP A 569 3.25 0.41 2.80
N ASP A 570 3.14 1.04 1.65
CA ASP A 570 2.07 0.82 0.70
C ASP A 570 2.24 -0.48 -0.11
N LYS A 571 3.40 -1.14 -0.05
CA LYS A 571 3.65 -2.46 -0.65
C LYS A 571 4.48 -3.36 0.28
N ILE A 572 3.93 -4.49 0.70
CA ILE A 572 4.59 -5.53 1.50
C ILE A 572 4.32 -6.89 0.86
N GLU A 573 5.34 -7.74 0.77
CA GLU A 573 5.17 -9.10 0.24
C GLU A 573 4.25 -9.94 1.15
N GLU A 574 3.31 -10.69 0.55
CA GLU A 574 2.22 -11.38 1.26
C GLU A 574 2.68 -12.30 2.41
N ASN A 575 3.82 -12.96 2.25
CA ASN A 575 4.38 -13.88 3.24
C ASN A 575 5.08 -13.14 4.37
N GLU A 576 5.85 -12.10 4.04
CA GLU A 576 6.45 -11.19 5.03
C GLU A 576 5.38 -10.52 5.91
N LEU A 577 4.28 -10.07 5.30
CA LEU A 577 3.14 -9.49 5.99
C LEU A 577 2.51 -10.49 6.98
N SER A 578 2.28 -11.73 6.53
CA SER A 578 1.71 -12.78 7.38
C SER A 578 2.62 -13.13 8.58
N ASP A 579 3.93 -13.29 8.36
CA ASP A 579 4.91 -13.55 9.43
C ASP A 579 4.98 -12.37 10.43
N ALA A 580 4.93 -11.13 9.94
CA ALA A 580 4.94 -9.94 10.79
C ALA A 580 3.63 -9.79 11.59
N PHE A 581 2.49 -10.17 11.02
CA PHE A 581 1.21 -10.22 11.73
C PHE A 581 1.19 -11.28 12.85
N GLU A 582 1.76 -12.46 12.62
CA GLU A 582 1.95 -13.46 13.67
C GLU A 582 2.81 -12.90 14.81
N TRP A 583 3.95 -12.28 14.49
CA TRP A 583 4.79 -11.64 15.49
C TRP A 583 4.07 -10.54 16.28
N THR A 584 3.30 -9.69 15.59
CA THR A 584 2.55 -8.58 16.21
C THR A 584 1.49 -9.13 17.16
N THR A 585 0.73 -10.15 16.72
CA THR A 585 -0.27 -10.84 17.53
C THR A 585 0.35 -11.41 18.81
N LYS A 586 1.55 -12.01 18.70
CA LYS A 586 2.25 -12.58 19.85
C LYS A 586 2.65 -11.52 20.84
N THR A 587 3.31 -10.47 20.34
CA THR A 587 3.84 -9.38 21.15
C THR A 587 2.72 -8.64 21.86
N TYR A 588 1.59 -8.39 21.19
CA TYR A 588 0.42 -7.75 21.79
C TYR A 588 -0.15 -8.60 22.94
N GLN A 589 -0.38 -9.90 22.72
CA GLN A 589 -0.91 -10.80 23.75
C GLN A 589 0.05 -10.94 24.94
N GLU A 590 1.37 -10.92 24.70
CA GLU A 590 2.37 -10.96 25.76
C GLU A 590 2.39 -9.69 26.62
N LEU A 591 2.24 -8.51 26.00
CA LEU A 591 2.29 -7.22 26.69
C LEU A 591 0.98 -6.87 27.40
N PHE A 592 -0.16 -7.09 26.73
CA PHE A 592 -1.46 -6.58 27.18
C PHE A 592 -2.39 -7.65 27.73
N LYS A 593 -2.02 -8.94 27.61
CA LYS A 593 -2.83 -10.08 28.08
C LYS A 593 -4.23 -10.13 27.47
N GLU A 594 -4.38 -9.59 26.27
CA GLU A 594 -5.63 -9.52 25.50
C GLU A 594 -5.41 -10.03 24.07
N VAL A 595 -6.44 -10.61 23.47
CA VAL A 595 -6.37 -11.14 22.10
C VAL A 595 -6.18 -9.98 21.13
N TYR A 596 -5.23 -10.12 20.20
CA TYR A 596 -4.97 -9.03 19.24
C TYR A 596 -6.00 -8.98 18.11
N SER A 597 -6.30 -10.13 17.50
CA SER A 597 -7.31 -10.24 16.45
C SER A 597 -8.44 -11.12 16.97
N GLU A 598 -9.65 -10.56 17.06
CA GLU A 598 -10.81 -11.28 17.60
C GLU A 598 -11.56 -12.08 16.53
N CYS A 599 -11.33 -11.78 15.26
CA CYS A 599 -11.88 -12.54 14.13
C CYS A 599 -11.63 -14.05 14.29
N THR A 600 -12.68 -14.84 14.07
CA THR A 600 -12.68 -16.31 14.19
C THR A 600 -12.49 -17.04 12.86
N CYS A 601 -12.04 -16.34 11.79
CA CYS A 601 -11.73 -16.99 10.52
C CYS A 601 -10.61 -18.04 10.65
N TRP A 602 -10.55 -18.97 9.69
CA TRP A 602 -9.60 -20.07 9.70
C TRP A 602 -8.16 -19.58 9.87
N TYR A 603 -7.81 -18.47 9.22
CA TYR A 603 -6.48 -17.88 9.24
C TYR A 603 -6.14 -17.33 10.64
N CYS A 604 -7.01 -16.49 11.21
CA CYS A 604 -6.77 -15.88 12.53
C CYS A 604 -6.69 -16.93 13.64
N GLU A 605 -7.54 -17.96 13.59
CA GLU A 605 -7.47 -19.11 14.49
C GLU A 605 -6.15 -19.88 14.34
N SER A 606 -5.70 -20.08 13.10
CA SER A 606 -4.42 -20.74 12.81
C SER A 606 -3.22 -19.95 13.36
N ILE A 607 -3.23 -18.62 13.19
CA ILE A 607 -2.22 -17.72 13.75
C ILE A 607 -2.22 -17.75 15.27
N ARG A 608 -3.39 -17.72 15.94
CA ARG A 608 -3.47 -17.84 17.40
C ARG A 608 -2.87 -19.17 17.89
N VAL A 609 -3.14 -20.26 17.20
CA VAL A 609 -2.64 -21.61 17.54
C VAL A 609 -1.15 -21.78 17.27
N SER A 610 -0.60 -21.16 16.22
CA SER A 610 0.82 -21.27 15.86
C SER A 610 1.74 -20.65 16.91
N GLN A 611 1.22 -19.77 17.77
CA GLN A 611 1.98 -19.08 18.82
C GLN A 611 2.34 -19.97 20.02
N GLY A 612 1.76 -21.16 20.12
CA GLY A 612 2.12 -22.14 21.15
C GLY A 612 3.54 -22.67 20.95
N SER A 613 4.50 -22.15 21.71
CA SER A 613 5.92 -22.52 21.60
C SER A 613 6.15 -24.03 21.81
N LYS A 614 7.04 -24.64 21.02
CA LYS A 614 7.56 -26.00 21.25
C LYS A 614 8.28 -26.13 22.60
N ILE A 615 8.80 -25.02 23.16
CA ILE A 615 9.49 -24.96 24.46
C ILE A 615 8.51 -24.86 25.65
N GLY A 616 7.29 -24.36 25.42
CA GLY A 616 6.23 -24.31 26.45
C GLY A 616 5.66 -25.69 26.83
N LYS A 617 6.12 -26.76 26.19
CA LYS A 617 5.78 -28.14 26.56
C LYS A 617 6.45 -28.62 27.85
N ILE A 618 7.52 -27.94 28.31
CA ILE A 618 8.24 -28.32 29.53
C ILE A 618 7.70 -27.58 30.77
N PHE A 619 7.02 -26.43 30.58
CA PHE A 619 6.36 -25.69 31.66
C PHE A 619 4.97 -25.21 31.22
N ASN A 620 3.95 -25.95 31.65
CA ASN A 620 2.53 -25.56 31.79
C ASN A 620 1.99 -24.45 30.85
N VAL A 621 1.39 -24.83 29.71
CA VAL A 621 0.56 -24.05 28.76
C VAL A 621 1.00 -22.60 28.49
N SER A 622 1.49 -22.31 27.27
CA SER A 622 1.85 -20.95 26.83
C SER A 622 0.72 -19.94 27.10
N SER A 623 1.04 -18.77 27.64
CA SER A 623 0.09 -17.69 27.98
C SER A 623 -0.92 -17.37 26.86
N SER A 624 -0.47 -17.34 25.60
CA SER A 624 -1.32 -17.10 24.42
C SER A 624 -2.40 -18.16 24.23
N GLN A 625 -2.13 -19.41 24.62
CA GLN A 625 -3.11 -20.49 24.52
C GLN A 625 -4.23 -20.32 25.56
N LYS A 626 -3.87 -20.03 26.82
CA LYS A 626 -4.84 -19.77 27.88
C LYS A 626 -5.75 -18.61 27.51
N LEU A 627 -5.18 -17.57 26.91
CA LEU A 627 -5.91 -16.41 26.46
C LEU A 627 -6.90 -16.73 25.34
N ALA A 628 -6.50 -17.55 24.35
CA ALA A 628 -7.41 -18.00 23.30
C ALA A 628 -8.53 -18.89 23.87
N ASP A 629 -8.22 -19.77 24.82
CA ASP A 629 -9.22 -20.62 25.48
C ASP A 629 -10.22 -19.75 26.28
N VAL A 630 -9.75 -18.76 27.05
CA VAL A 630 -10.61 -17.79 27.76
C VAL A 630 -11.49 -17.01 26.79
N PHE A 631 -10.96 -16.57 25.64
CA PHE A 631 -11.73 -15.85 24.63
C PHE A 631 -12.90 -16.69 24.08
N HIS A 632 -12.66 -17.97 23.80
CA HIS A 632 -13.72 -18.89 23.37
C HIS A 632 -14.68 -19.27 24.50
N ASP A 633 -14.15 -19.61 25.68
CA ASP A 633 -14.92 -20.06 26.84
C ASP A 633 -15.82 -18.94 27.40
N SER A 634 -15.43 -17.66 27.23
CA SER A 634 -16.26 -16.49 27.59
C SER A 634 -17.49 -16.28 26.71
N GLY A 635 -17.59 -16.97 25.56
CA GLY A 635 -18.63 -16.72 24.55
C GLY A 635 -18.36 -15.53 23.63
N THR A 636 -17.39 -14.65 23.94
CA THR A 636 -17.04 -13.47 23.11
C THR A 636 -16.72 -13.86 21.66
N ALA A 637 -16.01 -14.97 21.45
CA ALA A 637 -15.67 -15.45 20.11
C ALA A 637 -16.89 -15.67 19.18
N LYS A 638 -18.06 -16.02 19.74
CA LYS A 638 -19.29 -16.23 18.95
C LYS A 638 -19.83 -14.93 18.35
N LEU A 639 -19.46 -13.79 18.93
CA LEU A 639 -19.84 -12.45 18.46
C LEU A 639 -18.86 -11.90 17.41
N CYS A 640 -17.80 -12.64 17.08
CA CYS A 640 -16.76 -12.21 16.16
C CYS A 640 -16.65 -13.14 14.94
N PRO A 641 -17.72 -13.28 14.13
CA PRO A 641 -17.72 -14.19 12.99
C PRO A 641 -16.77 -13.70 11.88
N PRO A 642 -16.27 -14.61 11.02
CA PRO A 642 -15.27 -14.29 9.99
C PRO A 642 -15.66 -13.17 9.02
N ASP A 643 -16.95 -13.04 8.71
CA ASP A 643 -17.52 -12.11 7.73
C ASP A 643 -17.82 -10.73 8.30
N ASN A 644 -17.84 -10.58 9.63
CA ASN A 644 -18.14 -9.33 10.33
C ASN A 644 -17.17 -9.09 11.51
N SER A 645 -15.86 -9.21 11.28
CA SER A 645 -14.86 -8.96 12.32
C SER A 645 -13.56 -8.38 11.78
N ALA A 646 -12.96 -7.48 12.55
CA ALA A 646 -11.63 -6.97 12.27
C ALA A 646 -10.58 -8.10 12.35
N HIS A 647 -9.94 -8.37 11.22
CA HIS A 647 -8.76 -9.22 11.11
C HIS A 647 -7.55 -8.41 10.64
N ILE A 648 -6.50 -9.09 10.15
CA ILE A 648 -5.33 -8.47 9.53
C ILE A 648 -5.72 -7.40 8.49
N SER A 649 -5.12 -6.21 8.59
CA SER A 649 -5.17 -5.25 7.48
C SER A 649 -4.07 -5.59 6.49
N ALA A 650 -4.46 -5.99 5.27
CA ALA A 650 -3.55 -6.51 4.24
C ALA A 650 -3.72 -5.78 2.90
N HIS A 651 -4.22 -4.55 2.92
CA HIS A 651 -4.46 -3.75 1.72
C HIS A 651 -3.16 -3.39 0.97
N ASN A 652 -2.02 -3.40 1.67
CA ASN A 652 -0.68 -3.23 1.11
C ASN A 652 -0.01 -4.55 0.67
N SER A 653 -0.72 -5.69 0.75
CA SER A 653 -0.18 -6.99 0.35
C SER A 653 0.02 -7.05 -1.16
N VAL A 654 1.23 -7.43 -1.58
CA VAL A 654 1.62 -7.57 -2.99
C VAL A 654 2.42 -8.84 -3.23
N ARG A 655 2.60 -9.19 -4.51
CA ARG A 655 3.53 -10.23 -4.96
C ARG A 655 4.83 -9.68 -5.49
N THR A 656 5.89 -10.43 -5.29
CA THR A 656 7.17 -10.19 -5.96
C THR A 656 7.16 -10.73 -7.39
N LEU A 657 7.47 -9.87 -8.37
CA LEU A 657 7.87 -10.26 -9.73
C LEU A 657 9.37 -10.51 -9.73
N GLU A 658 9.78 -11.72 -10.09
CA GLU A 658 11.17 -12.16 -9.92
C GLU A 658 11.79 -12.66 -11.20
N THR A 659 13.12 -12.56 -11.27
CA THR A 659 13.87 -13.10 -12.39
C THR A 659 13.71 -14.63 -12.46
N PRO A 660 13.81 -15.25 -13.65
CA PRO A 660 13.71 -16.70 -13.82
C PRO A 660 14.60 -17.50 -12.87
N GLU A 661 15.77 -16.96 -12.51
CA GLU A 661 16.73 -17.58 -11.59
C GLU A 661 16.22 -17.65 -10.15
N ARG A 662 15.44 -16.65 -9.69
CA ARG A 662 14.86 -16.61 -8.34
C ARG A 662 13.51 -17.30 -8.21
N ALA A 663 12.78 -17.46 -9.32
CA ALA A 663 11.44 -18.06 -9.33
C ALA A 663 11.37 -19.42 -8.61
N LYS A 664 12.40 -20.29 -8.75
CA LYS A 664 12.47 -21.59 -8.07
C LYS A 664 12.59 -21.47 -6.56
N PHE A 665 13.42 -20.54 -6.07
CA PHE A 665 13.61 -20.31 -4.64
C PHE A 665 12.32 -19.78 -4.00
N THR A 666 11.66 -18.82 -4.65
CA THR A 666 10.42 -18.24 -4.15
C THR A 666 9.26 -19.21 -4.18
N ALA A 667 9.16 -20.05 -5.22
CA ALA A 667 8.21 -21.16 -5.24
C ALA A 667 8.43 -22.11 -4.04
N TYR A 668 9.69 -22.41 -3.69
CA TYR A 668 10.01 -23.20 -2.51
C TYR A 668 9.60 -22.51 -1.19
N ILE A 669 9.89 -21.21 -1.03
CA ILE A 669 9.49 -20.43 0.15
C ILE A 669 7.97 -20.40 0.30
N ARG A 670 7.22 -20.09 -0.77
CA ARG A 670 5.74 -20.12 -0.78
C ARG A 670 5.20 -21.50 -0.43
N ALA A 671 5.78 -22.57 -0.99
CA ALA A 671 5.38 -23.94 -0.65
C ALA A 671 5.68 -24.29 0.83
N ARG A 672 6.75 -23.76 1.41
CA ARG A 672 7.06 -23.92 2.84
C ARG A 672 6.06 -23.16 3.72
N GLN A 673 5.71 -21.93 3.35
CA GLN A 673 4.69 -21.13 4.02
C GLN A 673 3.34 -21.85 4.04
N ASN A 674 2.89 -22.29 2.87
CA ASN A 674 1.62 -23.00 2.72
C ASN A 674 1.58 -24.27 3.58
N ARG A 675 2.68 -25.04 3.64
CA ARG A 675 2.79 -26.19 4.56
C ARG A 675 2.66 -25.78 6.02
N ARG A 676 3.35 -24.71 6.45
CA ARG A 676 3.25 -24.20 7.83
C ARG A 676 1.82 -23.78 8.19
N LEU A 677 1.15 -23.04 7.32
CA LEU A 677 -0.25 -22.62 7.52
C LEU A 677 -1.20 -23.82 7.53
N ASN A 678 -1.02 -24.79 6.62
CA ASN A 678 -1.80 -26.03 6.59
C ASN A 678 -1.68 -26.80 7.92
N GLU A 679 -0.46 -26.96 8.43
CA GLU A 679 -0.22 -27.62 9.72
C GLU A 679 -0.85 -26.86 10.90
N ALA A 680 -0.79 -25.52 10.86
CA ALA A 680 -1.40 -24.68 11.89
C ALA A 680 -2.93 -24.82 11.87
N TYR A 681 -3.55 -24.81 10.68
CA TYR A 681 -4.98 -25.04 10.50
C TYR A 681 -5.41 -26.41 11.02
N GLN A 682 -4.70 -27.48 10.66
CA GLN A 682 -5.02 -28.83 11.16
C GLN A 682 -4.93 -28.91 12.69
N LYS A 683 -3.96 -28.23 13.31
CA LYS A 683 -3.86 -28.14 14.77
C LYS A 683 -5.02 -27.35 15.37
N ALA A 684 -5.42 -26.25 14.74
CA ALA A 684 -6.56 -25.44 15.17
C ALA A 684 -7.87 -26.23 15.07
N ALA A 685 -8.10 -26.93 13.96
CA ALA A 685 -9.29 -27.76 13.75
C ALA A 685 -9.39 -28.89 14.77
N LYS A 686 -8.31 -29.64 15.01
CA LYS A 686 -8.27 -30.71 16.03
C LYS A 686 -8.54 -30.18 17.44
N ARG A 687 -8.13 -28.95 17.76
CA ARG A 687 -8.40 -28.33 19.06
C ARG A 687 -9.83 -27.84 19.16
N ALA A 688 -10.34 -27.28 18.08
CA ALA A 688 -11.73 -26.88 17.96
C ALA A 688 -12.66 -28.06 18.25
N GLU A 689 -12.43 -29.17 17.55
CA GLU A 689 -13.19 -30.40 17.70
C GLU A 689 -13.15 -30.95 19.13
N LYS A 690 -11.98 -30.97 19.78
CA LYS A 690 -11.82 -31.37 21.20
C LYS A 690 -12.61 -30.52 22.19
N LYS A 691 -12.95 -29.28 21.80
CA LYS A 691 -13.74 -28.33 22.60
C LYS A 691 -15.19 -28.23 22.11
N GLY A 692 -15.64 -29.16 21.25
CA GLY A 692 -17.00 -29.20 20.74
C GLY A 692 -17.35 -28.08 19.75
N ARG A 693 -16.34 -27.46 19.11
CA ARG A 693 -16.53 -26.39 18.11
C ARG A 693 -16.01 -26.81 16.74
N ALA A 694 -16.61 -26.29 15.67
CA ALA A 694 -16.14 -26.47 14.31
C ALA A 694 -15.30 -25.25 13.89
N LEU A 695 -14.19 -25.47 13.17
CA LEU A 695 -13.39 -24.40 12.59
C LEU A 695 -13.92 -24.07 11.18
N PRO A 696 -13.98 -22.79 10.77
CA PRO A 696 -14.41 -22.44 9.42
C PRO A 696 -13.59 -23.15 8.33
N PRO A 697 -14.22 -23.47 7.18
CA PRO A 697 -13.49 -23.98 6.03
C PRO A 697 -12.52 -22.92 5.49
N ARG A 698 -11.57 -23.38 4.68
CA ARG A 698 -10.52 -22.52 4.12
C ARG A 698 -10.89 -21.86 2.80
N ASP A 699 -12.05 -22.21 2.26
CA ASP A 699 -12.51 -21.67 1.00
C ASP A 699 -13.19 -20.32 1.27
N GLU A 700 -12.40 -19.25 1.13
CA GLU A 700 -12.90 -17.88 1.20
C GLU A 700 -13.13 -17.35 -0.22
N TYR A 701 -14.34 -16.87 -0.48
CA TYR A 701 -14.69 -16.23 -1.74
C TYR A 701 -14.90 -14.74 -1.52
N TYR A 702 -14.32 -13.95 -2.40
CA TYR A 702 -14.46 -12.49 -2.40
C TYR A 702 -15.31 -12.08 -3.58
N ASP A 703 -16.47 -11.49 -3.32
CA ASP A 703 -17.26 -10.87 -4.38
C ASP A 703 -16.61 -9.56 -4.80
N HIS A 704 -16.33 -9.43 -6.10
CA HIS A 704 -15.89 -8.17 -6.68
C HIS A 704 -16.74 -7.90 -7.92
N TRP A 705 -17.68 -6.96 -7.77
CA TRP A 705 -18.69 -6.61 -8.77
C TRP A 705 -19.49 -7.80 -9.29
N GLY A 706 -19.94 -8.68 -8.41
CA GLY A 706 -20.84 -9.79 -8.74
C GLY A 706 -20.15 -11.06 -9.25
N TYR A 707 -18.82 -11.09 -9.28
CA TYR A 707 -18.05 -12.32 -9.51
C TYR A 707 -17.25 -12.71 -8.26
N ASN A 708 -17.30 -13.99 -7.90
CA ASN A 708 -16.66 -14.54 -6.72
C ASN A 708 -15.25 -15.05 -7.04
N TYR A 709 -14.24 -14.42 -6.43
CA TYR A 709 -12.84 -14.80 -6.55
C TYR A 709 -12.40 -15.66 -5.38
N TYR A 710 -11.73 -16.78 -5.64
CA TYR A 710 -11.20 -17.65 -4.60
C TYR A 710 -9.92 -17.06 -3.99
N MET A 711 -9.96 -16.68 -2.71
CA MET A 711 -8.78 -16.26 -1.96
C MET A 711 -8.48 -17.28 -0.87
N TYR A 712 -7.22 -17.68 -0.76
CA TYR A 712 -6.79 -18.64 0.26
C TYR A 712 -6.97 -18.08 1.67
N GLY A 713 -6.80 -16.76 1.87
CA GLY A 713 -7.03 -16.11 3.15
C GLY A 713 -6.83 -14.60 3.11
N PRO A 714 -7.05 -13.92 4.24
CA PRO A 714 -7.19 -12.47 4.28
C PRO A 714 -5.89 -11.67 4.17
N PHE A 715 -4.73 -12.36 4.19
CA PHE A 715 -3.39 -11.77 4.04
C PHE A 715 -2.92 -11.67 2.59
N MET A 716 -3.61 -12.35 1.67
CA MET A 716 -3.24 -12.37 0.26
C MET A 716 -3.44 -11.01 -0.40
N TYR A 717 -2.64 -10.75 -1.42
CA TYR A 717 -2.88 -9.64 -2.34
C TYR A 717 -4.24 -9.80 -3.05
N PRO A 718 -4.87 -8.70 -3.48
CA PRO A 718 -6.12 -8.72 -4.25
C PRO A 718 -5.94 -9.40 -5.62
N ILE A 719 -6.32 -10.67 -5.72
CA ILE A 719 -6.14 -11.46 -6.96
C ILE A 719 -7.06 -11.02 -8.10
N TYR A 720 -8.11 -10.25 -7.77
CA TYR A 720 -9.14 -9.82 -8.71
C TYR A 720 -8.72 -8.60 -9.55
N PHE A 721 -7.65 -7.89 -9.18
CA PHE A 721 -7.05 -6.87 -10.03
C PHE A 721 -6.36 -7.53 -11.23
N ALA A 722 -6.73 -7.15 -12.46
CA ALA A 722 -6.01 -7.70 -13.62
C ALA A 722 -4.74 -6.92 -13.93
N PRO A 723 -3.64 -7.65 -14.18
CA PRO A 723 -2.44 -7.07 -14.76
C PRO A 723 -2.75 -6.34 -16.07
N GLY A 724 -2.09 -5.21 -16.30
CA GLY A 724 -2.17 -4.50 -17.58
C GLY A 724 -3.49 -3.79 -17.86
N LEU A 725 -4.39 -3.64 -16.88
CA LEU A 725 -5.60 -2.82 -17.05
C LEU A 725 -5.36 -1.32 -16.75
N TYR A 726 -4.46 -1.05 -15.80
CA TYR A 726 -4.30 0.25 -15.15
C TYR A 726 -3.28 1.14 -15.86
N TYR A 727 -3.50 2.46 -15.83
CA TYR A 727 -2.58 3.41 -16.47
C TYR A 727 -1.20 3.48 -15.81
N GLY A 728 -1.12 3.17 -14.51
CA GLY A 728 0.14 2.91 -13.82
C GLY A 728 0.71 1.53 -14.15
N TRP A 729 1.40 0.92 -13.20
CA TRP A 729 1.77 -0.50 -13.28
C TRP A 729 0.81 -1.34 -12.45
N ASP A 730 1.05 -2.65 -12.42
CA ASP A 730 0.18 -3.56 -11.67
C ASP A 730 0.19 -3.21 -10.17
N PRO A 731 -0.97 -2.85 -9.58
CA PRO A 731 -1.07 -2.46 -8.18
C PRO A 731 -0.72 -3.60 -7.21
N CYS A 732 -0.77 -4.85 -7.66
CA CYS A 732 -0.57 -6.04 -6.84
C CYS A 732 0.85 -6.58 -6.89
N TYR A 733 1.80 -5.88 -7.53
CA TYR A 733 3.17 -6.37 -7.65
C TYR A 733 4.25 -5.36 -7.24
N MET A 734 5.41 -5.93 -6.93
CA MET A 734 6.67 -5.25 -6.68
C MET A 734 7.80 -6.05 -7.37
N ALA A 735 8.77 -5.39 -8.00
CA ALA A 735 9.91 -6.10 -8.57
C ALA A 735 10.90 -6.54 -7.47
N ALA A 736 11.45 -7.75 -7.59
CA ALA A 736 12.48 -8.28 -6.69
C ALA A 736 13.54 -9.13 -7.45
N GLY A 737 14.79 -9.09 -6.99
CA GLY A 737 15.91 -9.87 -7.57
C GLY A 737 16.96 -9.05 -8.30
N ASP A 738 18.25 -9.36 -8.10
CA ASP A 738 19.37 -8.69 -8.77
C ASP A 738 19.18 -8.70 -10.30
N GLY A 739 19.30 -7.52 -10.92
CA GLY A 739 19.06 -7.36 -12.36
C GLY A 739 17.59 -7.26 -12.78
N ALA A 740 16.61 -7.44 -11.89
CA ALA A 740 15.20 -7.17 -12.22
C ALA A 740 15.03 -5.71 -12.65
N TRP A 741 14.13 -5.49 -13.60
CA TRP A 741 14.02 -4.25 -14.37
C TRP A 741 13.61 -3.02 -13.53
N ALA A 742 12.98 -3.22 -12.36
CA ALA A 742 12.70 -2.21 -11.35
C ALA A 742 13.49 -2.44 -10.03
N ASN A 743 14.60 -3.17 -10.07
CA ASN A 743 15.49 -3.35 -8.93
C ASN A 743 16.59 -2.27 -8.89
N CYS A 744 17.26 -2.23 -7.74
CA CYS A 744 18.39 -1.39 -7.41
C CYS A 744 19.57 -1.60 -8.38
N ALA A 745 20.31 -0.54 -8.71
CA ALA A 745 21.54 -0.63 -9.48
C ALA A 745 22.53 -1.62 -8.82
N ALA A 746 22.90 -2.70 -9.50
CA ALA A 746 23.84 -3.71 -9.00
C ALA A 746 25.15 -3.08 -8.50
N GLY A 747 25.56 -3.44 -7.27
CA GLY A 747 26.60 -2.75 -6.50
C GLY A 747 26.05 -1.81 -5.42
N THR A 748 24.78 -1.38 -5.53
CA THR A 748 24.00 -0.77 -4.45
C THR A 748 23.21 -1.80 -3.63
N CYS A 749 23.01 -3.01 -4.19
CA CYS A 749 22.37 -4.14 -3.52
C CYS A 749 23.20 -4.64 -2.33
N GLY A 750 22.49 -4.96 -1.24
CA GLY A 750 22.95 -5.81 -0.14
C GLY A 750 21.84 -6.83 0.17
N ASN A 751 22.04 -7.73 1.15
CA ASN A 751 21.18 -8.88 1.49
C ASN A 751 19.70 -8.57 1.91
N GLY A 752 19.08 -7.51 1.43
CA GLY A 752 17.67 -7.19 1.70
C GLY A 752 16.99 -6.60 0.46
N ASN A 753 15.81 -7.11 0.14
CA ASN A 753 14.89 -6.51 -0.82
C ASN A 753 14.51 -5.12 -0.27
N ILE A 754 15.05 -4.05 -0.87
CA ILE A 754 14.56 -2.70 -0.58
C ILE A 754 13.42 -2.43 -1.54
N ALA A 755 12.23 -2.81 -1.11
CA ALA A 755 11.08 -1.98 -1.36
C ALA A 755 10.96 -0.94 -0.24
N ALA A 756 10.19 0.10 -0.52
CA ALA A 756 10.08 1.31 0.28
C ALA A 756 9.84 1.06 1.79
N GLY A 757 10.42 1.92 2.61
CA GLY A 757 9.75 2.44 3.82
C GLY A 757 9.79 1.63 5.11
N GLY A 758 9.91 0.29 5.06
CA GLY A 758 9.92 -0.66 6.20
C GLY A 758 10.03 -0.08 7.61
N CYS A 759 8.94 -0.11 8.38
CA CYS A 759 8.85 0.45 9.75
C CYS A 759 9.88 -0.13 10.77
N GLY A 760 10.58 -1.20 10.39
CA GLY A 760 11.44 -2.00 11.27
C GLY A 760 12.94 -1.90 11.05
N GLY A 761 13.51 -0.88 10.40
CA GLY A 761 14.98 -0.78 10.33
C GLY A 761 15.55 0.50 9.76
N PRO A 762 16.87 0.74 9.89
CA PRO A 762 17.51 1.89 9.27
C PRO A 762 17.30 1.83 7.76
N GLY A 763 16.60 2.83 7.21
CA GLY A 763 16.35 2.93 5.77
C GLY A 763 15.03 2.35 5.28
N GLY A 764 14.18 1.80 6.15
CA GLY A 764 12.97 1.14 5.69
C GLY A 764 13.14 -0.36 5.45
N CYS A 765 13.98 -1.05 6.23
CA CYS A 765 14.24 -2.48 6.01
C CYS A 765 13.71 -3.32 7.18
N SER A 766 12.79 -4.24 6.92
CA SER A 766 12.56 -5.42 7.76
C SER A 766 13.74 -6.39 7.57
N VAL A 767 14.42 -6.77 8.65
CA VAL A 767 15.24 -7.99 8.66
C VAL A 767 14.77 -8.79 9.85
N ASN A 768 14.11 -9.93 9.59
CA ASN A 768 13.76 -10.87 10.65
C ASN A 768 15.02 -11.68 10.99
N PRO A 769 15.61 -11.60 12.20
CA PRO A 769 16.88 -12.25 12.51
C PRO A 769 16.84 -13.79 12.52
N GLY A 770 15.68 -14.40 12.24
CA GLY A 770 15.44 -15.84 12.37
C GLY A 770 15.29 -16.62 11.05
N GLN A 771 15.37 -15.96 9.89
CA GLN A 771 15.40 -16.64 8.59
C GLN A 771 16.75 -16.34 7.93
N GLY A 772 17.61 -17.35 7.87
CA GLY A 772 18.89 -17.25 7.15
C GLY A 772 18.63 -16.90 5.68
N ALA A 773 18.91 -15.66 5.31
CA ALA A 773 19.13 -15.27 3.93
C ALA A 773 20.45 -15.91 3.49
N CYS A 774 20.36 -17.05 2.81
CA CYS A 774 21.51 -17.78 2.31
C CYS A 774 22.32 -16.89 1.35
N ALA A 775 23.62 -16.79 1.65
CA ALA A 775 24.60 -16.02 0.90
C ALA A 775 24.79 -16.57 -0.52
N SER A 776 24.86 -15.68 -1.51
CA SER A 776 25.50 -15.96 -2.79
C SER A 776 26.58 -14.90 -3.02
N ALA A 777 27.76 -15.16 -2.47
CA ALA A 777 28.99 -14.48 -2.88
C ALA A 777 29.44 -15.08 -4.22
N ALA A 778 29.33 -14.31 -5.30
CA ALA A 778 30.01 -14.60 -6.57
C ALA A 778 30.74 -13.34 -7.02
N GLY A 779 31.87 -13.07 -6.37
CA GLY A 779 32.89 -12.13 -6.83
C GLY A 779 34.21 -12.88 -6.96
N GLY A 780 34.36 -13.64 -8.04
CA GLY A 780 35.60 -14.34 -8.37
C GLY A 780 36.58 -13.37 -9.03
N ALA A 781 37.44 -12.73 -8.24
CA ALA A 781 38.73 -12.25 -8.71
C ALA A 781 39.76 -13.32 -8.38
N ALA A 782 40.27 -13.98 -9.42
CA ALA A 782 41.38 -14.91 -9.33
C ALA A 782 42.63 -14.16 -8.84
N CYS A 783 43.15 -14.58 -7.69
CA CYS A 783 44.56 -14.42 -7.32
C CYS A 783 44.93 -15.67 -6.50
N GLY A 784 45.67 -16.57 -7.13
CA GLY A 784 46.22 -17.75 -6.47
C GLY A 784 47.37 -17.36 -5.55
N ILE A 785 47.42 -18.01 -4.38
CA ILE A 785 48.57 -18.45 -3.59
C ILE A 785 47.94 -19.55 -2.71
N GLY A 786 48.30 -20.83 -2.86
CA GLY A 786 49.50 -21.40 -2.27
C GLY A 786 49.18 -21.85 -0.83
N GLY A 787 49.06 -23.17 -0.63
CA GLY A 787 48.64 -23.76 0.64
C GLY A 787 49.61 -23.57 1.81
N GLY A 788 49.11 -23.82 3.02
CA GLY A 788 49.91 -23.86 4.24
C GLY A 788 49.00 -24.04 5.46
N GLY A 789 49.18 -25.15 6.18
CA GLY A 789 48.45 -25.44 7.41
C GLY A 789 48.86 -24.55 8.58
N GLY A 790 48.06 -24.58 9.64
CA GLY A 790 48.38 -23.91 10.90
C GLY A 790 47.22 -23.99 11.88
N GLY A 791 47.33 -24.89 12.85
CA GLY A 791 46.43 -24.94 13.99
C GLY A 791 46.81 -23.92 15.06
N CYS A 792 45.80 -23.47 15.80
CA CYS A 792 45.83 -22.90 17.15
C CYS A 792 44.35 -22.70 17.55
N GLY A 793 43.83 -23.12 18.69
CA GLY A 793 44.44 -23.24 20.01
C GLY A 793 43.79 -22.17 20.91
N GLY A 794 42.83 -22.57 21.73
CA GLY A 794 42.21 -21.75 22.78
C GLY A 794 40.98 -22.49 23.32
N GLY A 795 40.90 -22.98 24.55
CA GLY A 795 41.59 -22.59 25.77
C GLY A 795 40.52 -22.29 26.81
N GLY A 796 39.81 -23.33 27.27
CA GLY A 796 38.79 -23.24 28.34
C GLY A 796 39.24 -24.07 29.54
N GLY A 797 39.53 -23.41 30.65
CA GLY A 797 39.90 -24.01 31.93
C GLY A 797 38.71 -24.23 32.86
N GLY A 798 38.87 -25.17 33.80
CA GLY A 798 37.93 -25.58 34.86
C GLY A 798 37.40 -26.99 34.58
N GLY A 799 38.01 -28.09 35.05
CA GLY A 799 38.22 -28.47 36.45
C GLY A 799 36.92 -29.07 37.00
N GLY A 800 36.79 -30.30 37.45
CA GLY A 800 37.62 -31.49 37.62
C GLY A 800 36.69 -32.58 38.22
N GLY A 801 37.05 -33.86 38.12
CA GLY A 801 36.32 -34.96 38.79
C GLY A 801 36.39 -36.27 38.00
N GLY A 802 36.85 -37.35 38.66
CA GLY A 802 37.26 -38.63 38.05
C GLY A 802 36.15 -39.40 37.33
N GLY A 803 36.42 -40.37 36.46
CA GLY A 803 37.47 -41.39 36.54
C GLY A 803 36.85 -42.67 37.11
N CYS A 804 36.62 -43.66 36.24
CA CYS A 804 36.19 -45.09 36.39
C CYS A 804 35.24 -45.38 35.21
N GLY A 805 35.35 -46.37 34.32
CA GLY A 805 36.21 -47.53 34.17
C GLY A 805 35.43 -48.56 33.31
N GLY A 806 36.09 -49.17 32.32
CA GLY A 806 35.65 -50.37 31.57
C GLY A 806 34.51 -50.16 30.55
N GLY A 807 34.48 -50.74 29.37
CA GLY A 807 35.24 -51.85 28.80
C GLY A 807 34.29 -52.73 27.98
N GLY A 808 34.64 -53.01 26.72
CA GLY A 808 34.01 -54.02 25.84
C GLY A 808 32.70 -53.59 25.19
N GLY A 809 32.43 -53.84 23.91
CA GLY A 809 33.09 -54.71 22.94
C GLY A 809 32.00 -55.36 22.07
N GLY A 810 32.18 -55.32 20.74
CA GLY A 810 31.42 -56.09 19.74
C GLY A 810 30.01 -55.58 19.44
N GLY A 811 29.52 -55.49 18.21
CA GLY A 811 29.98 -56.06 16.94
C GLY A 811 28.77 -56.61 16.19
N GLY A 812 28.62 -56.21 14.92
CA GLY A 812 27.69 -56.79 13.92
C GLY A 812 26.20 -56.55 14.19
N GLY A 813 25.32 -56.32 13.23
CA GLY A 813 25.39 -56.51 11.79
C GLY A 813 24.07 -57.13 11.30
N CYS A 814 23.46 -56.46 10.32
CA CYS A 814 22.60 -57.01 9.25
C CYS A 814 21.11 -57.31 9.48
N GLY A 815 20.31 -56.88 8.48
CA GLY A 815 18.97 -57.37 8.11
C GLY A 815 17.82 -56.52 8.66
N GLY A 816 16.98 -55.81 7.90
CA GLY A 816 16.61 -55.97 6.50
C GLY A 816 15.34 -56.80 6.36
N CYS A 817 14.18 -56.17 6.54
CA CYS A 817 12.88 -56.49 5.92
C CYS A 817 12.12 -55.16 5.74
#